data_AF-A0A1J4JIE5-F1
#
_entry.id   AF-A0A1J4JIE5-F1
#
_cell.length_a   1.000
_cell.length_b   1.000
_cell.length_c   1.000
_cell.angle_alpha   90.00
_cell.angle_beta   90.00
_cell.angle_gamma   90.00
#
_symmetry.space_group_name_H-M   'P 1'
#
loop_
_entity.id
_entity.type
_entity.pdbx_description
1 polymer ?
#
loop_
_entity_poly.entity_id
_entity_poly.type
_entity_poly.pdbx_seq_one_letter_code
_entity_poly.pdbx_strand_id
1 'polypeptide(L)'
;MKTSKIDILKFSEYSSSGISHLEKPLTKKVYSLYEKNLKFIRGTFLMKMIINEPDSDFFDIPTVPSIFQSVYQDSSSVLHKFPPMYIQNFTQKIQNIYSTPVSFAASLDLYFQEDIADYLLFSYSTFPALFSFFQTDEFCESASSFLSSFFKCTKNFLISESLLTSFFISSTVFYDHFWSVLGDRIFSISYSTCSFDMFFNIFLDCLKSCLLLMSKYHIYAFKSFISVFPKDGHSFFIKRVILQPFLTASESSTSFISKEGNKFFQSFLEKFISLPFDSKYSTQLTDTLINQSTFASILPSVSGFIWKNGVPLLFSQFDIKLLHNILNFTEIFRFRYEERRVKFSDSFEEVISFSVFPMFCGKIPPEIGIGSDLFGEAPPILNIEVNDDDNRKWRQFLKHVTDENMPITHIIKILFNPPIEYSFIIGKNEIYIKFLLDYFHTNFLSFERAVLMQETLQKLVNMNSYIQASTNRIFHHFSFSFLQKNITNLYDIEPATFLITKDIEVPFVVHFEITMSALDTIKVLRNKLISKAEDEFEYELTGFMENEWKNYKNEPLFLYRVRHIMNASSILAHIKDCSYGKRLRIILKFVNQLKTILSIENMPLWKVLFQYAVFMSSQREVFSTFLYLHHFVFMSLKLDRLWDNETQNEWSLFNAGIWAIIQNNIKMNLFYSSKENAEHIFLHE
;
A
#
# COMPACT_ATOMS: atom_id res chain seq x y z
N MET A 1 -10.55 52.93 5.21
CA MET A 1 -9.40 53.43 4.41
C MET A 1 -8.05 53.30 5.12
N LYS A 2 -7.76 53.97 6.26
CA LYS A 2 -6.44 53.85 6.92
C LYS A 2 -6.07 52.40 7.29
N THR A 3 -7.02 51.64 7.82
CA THR A 3 -6.91 50.19 8.10
C THR A 3 -6.62 49.38 6.82
N SER A 4 -7.44 49.56 5.78
CA SER A 4 -7.26 48.86 4.49
C SER A 4 -5.90 49.13 3.81
N LYS A 5 -5.30 50.32 4.01
CA LYS A 5 -3.95 50.62 3.51
C LYS A 5 -2.86 49.88 4.29
N ILE A 6 -3.03 49.72 5.61
CA ILE A 6 -2.13 48.93 6.47
C ILE A 6 -2.22 47.46 6.07
N ASP A 7 -3.42 46.94 5.81
CA ASP A 7 -3.64 45.57 5.37
C ASP A 7 -2.96 45.30 4.02
N ILE A 8 -3.10 46.22 3.04
CA ILE A 8 -2.41 46.11 1.75
C ILE A 8 -0.89 46.01 1.91
N LEU A 9 -0.30 46.82 2.78
CA LEU A 9 1.14 46.78 3.03
C LEU A 9 1.56 45.45 3.67
N LYS A 10 0.79 44.98 4.67
CA LYS A 10 1.00 43.68 5.32
C LYS A 10 0.97 42.51 4.33
N PHE A 11 0.00 42.47 3.42
CA PHE A 11 -0.16 41.35 2.48
C PHE A 11 0.73 41.45 1.23
N SER A 12 1.26 42.64 0.93
CA SER A 12 2.16 42.85 -0.20
C SER A 12 3.45 42.03 -0.11
N GLU A 13 3.92 41.74 1.10
CA GLU A 13 5.11 40.92 1.36
C GLU A 13 4.96 39.48 0.87
N TYR A 14 3.73 38.96 0.79
CA TYR A 14 3.42 37.59 0.40
C TYR A 14 3.04 37.42 -1.08
N SER A 15 3.08 38.50 -1.84
CA SER A 15 2.43 38.54 -3.16
C SER A 15 3.37 38.41 -4.36
N SER A 16 4.65 38.13 -4.09
CA SER A 16 5.67 37.77 -5.08
C SER A 16 5.56 36.33 -5.59
N SER A 17 4.75 35.47 -4.94
CA SER A 17 4.54 34.08 -5.32
C SER A 17 3.22 33.92 -6.08
N GLY A 18 3.29 33.77 -7.41
CA GLY A 18 2.14 33.41 -8.25
C GLY A 18 1.66 31.98 -7.96
N ILE A 19 0.99 31.77 -6.83
CA ILE A 19 0.63 30.45 -6.29
C ILE A 19 -0.46 29.77 -7.13
N SER A 20 -1.27 30.53 -7.87
CA SER A 20 -2.28 30.00 -8.80
C SER A 20 -1.68 29.10 -9.90
N HIS A 21 -0.37 29.21 -10.18
CA HIS A 21 0.34 28.30 -11.09
C HIS A 21 0.68 26.93 -10.47
N LEU A 22 0.69 26.80 -9.14
CA LEU A 22 1.01 25.55 -8.43
C LEU A 22 -0.18 24.59 -8.35
N GLU A 23 -1.41 25.12 -8.33
CA GLU A 23 -2.61 24.29 -8.15
C GLU A 23 -2.78 23.24 -9.26
N LYS A 24 -2.65 23.63 -10.54
CA LYS A 24 -2.90 22.72 -11.67
C LYS A 24 -1.94 21.51 -11.68
N PRO A 25 -0.61 21.68 -11.57
CA PRO A 25 0.33 20.55 -11.46
C PRO A 25 0.05 19.67 -10.25
N LEU A 26 -0.27 20.26 -9.09
CA LEU A 26 -0.57 19.51 -7.87
C LEU A 26 -1.84 18.68 -8.01
N THR A 27 -2.92 19.24 -8.56
CA THR A 27 -4.17 18.50 -8.80
C THR A 27 -3.92 17.29 -9.71
N LYS A 28 -3.14 17.47 -10.78
CA LYS A 28 -2.82 16.37 -11.71
C LYS A 28 -2.02 15.26 -11.01
N LYS A 29 -0.99 15.62 -10.22
CA LYS A 29 -0.17 14.66 -9.46
C LYS A 29 -1.02 13.87 -8.47
N VAL A 30 -1.82 14.57 -7.67
CA VAL A 30 -2.76 13.97 -6.71
C VAL A 30 -3.69 12.99 -7.40
N TYR A 31 -4.37 13.40 -8.46
CA TYR A 31 -5.34 12.55 -9.17
C TYR A 31 -4.66 11.29 -9.71
N SER A 32 -3.51 11.44 -10.37
CA SER A 32 -2.75 10.31 -10.93
C SER A 32 -2.27 9.33 -9.86
N LEU A 33 -1.81 9.84 -8.70
CA LEU A 33 -1.35 9.00 -7.60
C LEU A 33 -2.51 8.31 -6.90
N TYR A 34 -3.63 9.01 -6.71
CA TYR A 34 -4.85 8.45 -6.14
C TYR A 34 -5.40 7.30 -6.99
N GLU A 35 -5.54 7.51 -8.31
CA GLU A 35 -5.97 6.46 -9.23
C GLU A 35 -5.00 5.27 -9.25
N LYS A 36 -3.69 5.53 -9.23
CA LYS A 36 -2.66 4.50 -9.09
C LYS A 36 -2.87 3.68 -7.80
N ASN A 37 -3.08 4.33 -6.66
CA ASN A 37 -3.38 3.65 -5.39
C ASN A 37 -4.63 2.78 -5.48
N LEU A 38 -5.70 3.27 -6.12
CA LEU A 38 -6.94 2.52 -6.32
C LEU A 38 -6.71 1.24 -7.14
N LYS A 39 -5.87 1.27 -8.18
CA LYS A 39 -5.54 0.06 -8.95
C LYS A 39 -4.79 -0.98 -8.12
N PHE A 40 -3.76 -0.57 -7.39
CA PHE A 40 -2.97 -1.49 -6.55
C PHE A 40 -3.82 -2.11 -5.43
N ILE A 41 -4.63 -1.31 -4.74
CA ILE A 41 -5.49 -1.83 -3.68
C ILE A 41 -6.60 -2.71 -4.26
N ARG A 42 -7.16 -2.41 -5.43
CA ARG A 42 -8.10 -3.32 -6.12
C ARG A 42 -7.49 -4.70 -6.34
N GLY A 43 -6.27 -4.77 -6.87
CA GLY A 43 -5.54 -6.03 -7.02
C GLY A 43 -5.37 -6.78 -5.70
N THR A 44 -5.02 -6.05 -4.63
CA THR A 44 -4.89 -6.61 -3.27
C THR A 44 -6.18 -7.31 -2.84
N PHE A 45 -7.32 -6.68 -3.05
CA PHE A 45 -8.63 -7.23 -2.69
C PHE A 45 -9.00 -8.47 -3.53
N LEU A 46 -8.84 -8.40 -4.85
CA LEU A 46 -9.15 -9.53 -5.75
C LEU A 46 -8.27 -10.75 -5.47
N MET A 47 -6.97 -10.53 -5.22
CA MET A 47 -6.08 -11.63 -4.82
C MET A 47 -6.46 -12.21 -3.46
N LYS A 48 -6.80 -11.35 -2.48
CA LYS A 48 -7.25 -11.83 -1.16
C LYS A 48 -8.53 -12.64 -1.21
N MET A 49 -9.45 -12.30 -2.10
CA MET A 49 -10.65 -13.10 -2.36
C MET A 49 -10.28 -14.54 -2.76
N ILE A 50 -9.38 -14.70 -3.75
CA ILE A 50 -8.95 -16.02 -4.23
C ILE A 50 -8.19 -16.79 -3.15
N ILE A 51 -7.32 -16.11 -2.39
CA ILE A 51 -6.54 -16.75 -1.32
C ILE A 51 -7.43 -17.24 -0.18
N ASN A 52 -8.42 -16.44 0.21
CA ASN A 52 -9.26 -16.76 1.36
C ASN A 52 -10.28 -17.85 1.05
N GLU A 53 -10.62 -18.08 -0.22
CA GLU A 53 -11.66 -19.00 -0.67
C GLU A 53 -11.17 -19.89 -1.84
N PRO A 54 -10.13 -20.73 -1.63
CA PRO A 54 -9.43 -21.46 -2.71
C PRO A 54 -10.26 -22.60 -3.34
N ASP A 55 -11.22 -23.15 -2.61
CA ASP A 55 -12.08 -24.25 -3.04
C ASP A 55 -13.44 -23.76 -3.58
N SER A 56 -13.53 -22.46 -3.82
CA SER A 56 -14.80 -21.85 -4.19
C SER A 56 -15.06 -22.03 -5.69
N ASP A 57 -15.90 -23.00 -6.03
CA ASP A 57 -16.41 -23.26 -7.39
C ASP A 57 -17.39 -22.16 -7.87
N PHE A 58 -17.21 -20.90 -7.42
CA PHE A 58 -18.07 -19.82 -7.88
C PHE A 58 -17.83 -19.57 -9.36
N PHE A 59 -18.94 -19.51 -10.11
CA PHE A 59 -18.94 -19.02 -11.49
C PHE A 59 -18.35 -17.59 -11.49
N ASP A 60 -17.56 -17.27 -12.52
CA ASP A 60 -17.05 -15.91 -12.79
C ASP A 60 -15.92 -15.36 -11.88
N ILE A 61 -15.09 -16.20 -11.26
CA ILE A 61 -13.86 -15.73 -10.59
C ILE A 61 -12.85 -15.18 -11.62
N PRO A 62 -12.24 -14.00 -11.39
CA PRO A 62 -11.21 -13.46 -12.28
C PRO A 62 -10.01 -14.40 -12.39
N THR A 63 -9.57 -14.67 -13.63
CA THR A 63 -8.33 -15.41 -13.89
C THR A 63 -7.11 -14.68 -13.35
N VAL A 64 -6.03 -15.40 -13.00
CA VAL A 64 -4.77 -14.81 -12.54
C VAL A 64 -4.30 -13.67 -13.45
N PRO A 65 -4.23 -13.85 -14.79
CA PRO A 65 -3.79 -12.76 -15.65
C PRO A 65 -4.77 -11.58 -15.70
N SER A 66 -6.08 -11.81 -15.58
CA SER A 66 -7.06 -10.72 -15.55
C SER A 66 -6.91 -9.82 -14.31
N ILE A 67 -6.50 -10.39 -13.17
CA ILE A 67 -6.17 -9.61 -11.97
C ILE A 67 -4.95 -8.73 -12.24
N PHE A 68 -3.89 -9.28 -12.83
CA PHE A 68 -2.71 -8.50 -13.19
C PHE A 68 -3.03 -7.38 -14.18
N GLN A 69 -3.85 -7.66 -15.20
CA GLN A 69 -4.40 -6.64 -16.12
C GLN A 69 -5.11 -5.53 -15.36
N SER A 70 -5.99 -5.88 -14.41
CA SER A 70 -6.72 -4.88 -13.63
C SER A 70 -5.84 -3.95 -12.79
N VAL A 71 -4.62 -4.38 -12.43
CA VAL A 71 -3.68 -3.59 -11.64
C VAL A 71 -2.79 -2.71 -12.52
N TYR A 72 -2.26 -3.27 -13.62
CA TYR A 72 -1.20 -2.62 -14.40
C TYR A 72 -1.68 -1.98 -15.71
N GLN A 73 -2.87 -2.33 -16.20
CA GLN A 73 -3.43 -1.71 -17.40
C GLN A 73 -4.06 -0.34 -17.09
N ASP A 74 -4.07 0.54 -18.10
CA ASP A 74 -4.75 1.82 -18.00
C ASP A 74 -6.27 1.66 -17.88
N SER A 75 -6.88 2.54 -17.08
CA SER A 75 -8.33 2.52 -16.89
C SER A 75 -8.99 3.07 -18.16
N SER A 76 -10.10 2.45 -18.55
CA SER A 76 -10.90 2.92 -19.67
C SER A 76 -11.88 4.00 -19.23
N SER A 77 -12.15 4.97 -20.11
CA SER A 77 -13.21 5.94 -19.87
C SER A 77 -14.57 5.26 -20.00
N VAL A 78 -15.42 5.44 -18.99
CA VAL A 78 -16.80 4.95 -18.98
C VAL A 78 -17.61 5.37 -20.23
N LEU A 79 -17.30 6.54 -20.81
CA LEU A 79 -17.97 7.08 -22.01
C LEU A 79 -17.80 6.20 -23.25
N HIS A 80 -16.75 5.38 -23.30
CA HIS A 80 -16.53 4.45 -24.41
C HIS A 80 -17.35 3.16 -24.30
N LYS A 81 -17.92 2.87 -23.12
CA LYS A 81 -18.57 1.59 -22.82
C LYS A 81 -20.06 1.72 -22.59
N PHE A 82 -20.49 2.81 -21.99
CA PHE A 82 -21.88 3.00 -21.59
C PHE A 82 -22.48 4.28 -22.16
N PRO A 83 -23.79 4.29 -22.48
CA PRO A 83 -24.48 5.50 -22.89
C PRO A 83 -24.40 6.60 -21.81
N PRO A 84 -24.24 7.89 -22.17
CA PRO A 84 -24.16 9.00 -21.21
C PRO A 84 -25.32 9.04 -20.19
N MET A 85 -26.55 8.75 -20.64
CA MET A 85 -27.73 8.69 -19.77
C MET A 85 -27.64 7.58 -18.70
N TYR A 86 -27.07 6.43 -19.05
CA TYR A 86 -26.84 5.36 -18.09
C TYR A 86 -25.80 5.81 -17.05
N ILE A 87 -24.69 6.41 -17.51
CA ILE A 87 -23.59 6.88 -16.65
C ILE A 87 -24.10 7.91 -15.64
N GLN A 88 -24.89 8.88 -16.10
CA GLN A 88 -25.47 9.91 -15.24
C GLN A 88 -26.40 9.30 -14.18
N ASN A 89 -27.30 8.40 -14.58
CA ASN A 89 -28.22 7.74 -13.66
C ASN A 89 -27.47 6.85 -12.66
N PHE A 90 -26.49 6.06 -13.12
CA PHE A 90 -25.67 5.21 -12.27
C PHE A 90 -24.89 6.04 -11.23
N THR A 91 -24.27 7.14 -11.66
CA THR A 91 -23.57 8.09 -10.77
C THR A 91 -24.51 8.69 -9.72
N GLN A 92 -25.73 9.07 -10.13
CA GLN A 92 -26.75 9.58 -9.21
C GLN A 92 -27.18 8.51 -8.18
N LYS A 93 -27.31 7.25 -8.60
CA LYS A 93 -27.65 6.15 -7.68
C LYS A 93 -26.52 5.90 -6.68
N ILE A 94 -25.26 5.96 -7.10
CA ILE A 94 -24.10 5.89 -6.18
C ILE A 94 -24.16 7.04 -5.16
N GLN A 95 -24.44 8.27 -5.59
CA GLN A 95 -24.60 9.40 -4.67
C GLN A 95 -25.74 9.16 -3.66
N ASN A 96 -26.84 8.57 -4.10
CA ASN A 96 -27.96 8.22 -3.22
C ASN A 96 -27.56 7.17 -2.18
N ILE A 97 -26.73 6.18 -2.54
CA ILE A 97 -26.20 5.19 -1.58
C ILE A 97 -25.51 5.89 -0.40
N TYR A 98 -24.68 6.90 -0.67
CA TYR A 98 -24.00 7.66 0.40
C TYR A 98 -24.96 8.50 1.23
N SER A 99 -26.06 8.98 0.64
CA SER A 99 -27.07 9.78 1.34
C SER A 99 -28.02 8.96 2.20
N THR A 100 -28.31 7.72 1.80
CA THR A 100 -29.30 6.83 2.43
C THR A 100 -28.72 5.42 2.59
N PRO A 101 -27.66 5.23 3.41
CA PRO A 101 -26.98 3.94 3.55
C PRO A 101 -27.90 2.83 4.09
N VAL A 102 -28.88 3.19 4.94
CA VAL A 102 -29.86 2.24 5.50
C VAL A 102 -30.74 1.62 4.40
N SER A 103 -31.22 2.44 3.46
CA SER A 103 -32.07 1.96 2.35
C SER A 103 -31.31 1.04 1.40
N PHE A 104 -30.04 1.36 1.14
CA PHE A 104 -29.18 0.49 0.34
C PHE A 104 -28.87 -0.82 1.08
N ALA A 105 -28.56 -0.76 2.38
CA ALA A 105 -28.35 -1.95 3.20
C ALA A 105 -29.55 -2.91 3.21
N ALA A 106 -30.77 -2.37 3.34
CA ALA A 106 -31.98 -3.18 3.26
C ALA A 106 -32.18 -3.80 1.86
N SER A 107 -31.90 -3.06 0.79
CA SER A 107 -31.99 -3.58 -0.58
C SER A 107 -30.99 -4.70 -0.84
N LEU A 108 -29.78 -4.54 -0.31
CA LEU A 108 -28.71 -5.53 -0.41
C LEU A 108 -29.05 -6.82 0.34
N ASP A 109 -29.59 -6.70 1.56
CA ASP A 109 -30.02 -7.86 2.35
C ASP A 109 -31.14 -8.62 1.63
N LEU A 110 -32.13 -7.92 1.06
CA LEU A 110 -33.19 -8.57 0.28
C LEU A 110 -32.65 -9.29 -0.96
N TYR A 111 -31.71 -8.69 -1.69
CA TYR A 111 -31.08 -9.32 -2.86
C TYR A 111 -30.37 -10.63 -2.46
N PHE A 112 -29.53 -10.59 -1.43
CA PHE A 112 -28.76 -11.77 -0.99
C PHE A 112 -29.58 -12.81 -0.19
N GLN A 113 -30.81 -12.48 0.20
CA GLN A 113 -31.78 -13.46 0.66
C GLN A 113 -32.36 -14.28 -0.50
N GLU A 114 -32.46 -13.71 -1.70
CA GLU A 114 -32.90 -14.41 -2.89
C GLU A 114 -31.78 -15.23 -3.53
N ASP A 115 -30.61 -14.61 -3.73
CA ASP A 115 -29.44 -15.28 -4.31
C ASP A 115 -28.14 -14.87 -3.60
N ILE A 116 -27.51 -15.83 -2.91
CA ILE A 116 -26.26 -15.61 -2.18
C ILE A 116 -25.01 -15.76 -3.07
N ALA A 117 -25.13 -16.25 -4.31
CA ALA A 117 -23.97 -16.68 -5.11
C ALA A 117 -22.87 -15.61 -5.24
N ASP A 118 -23.26 -14.35 -5.44
CA ASP A 118 -22.32 -13.25 -5.69
C ASP A 118 -21.79 -12.55 -4.42
N TYR A 119 -22.05 -13.09 -3.22
CA TYR A 119 -21.72 -12.37 -1.98
C TYR A 119 -20.21 -12.12 -1.81
N LEU A 120 -19.35 -13.03 -2.28
CA LEU A 120 -17.89 -12.86 -2.24
C LEU A 120 -17.45 -11.76 -3.20
N LEU A 121 -17.93 -11.80 -4.45
CA LEU A 121 -17.61 -10.80 -5.46
C LEU A 121 -18.10 -9.42 -5.03
N PHE A 122 -19.29 -9.33 -4.44
CA PHE A 122 -19.76 -8.10 -3.84
C PHE A 122 -18.82 -7.64 -2.72
N SER A 123 -18.49 -8.52 -1.78
CA SER A 123 -17.72 -8.15 -0.59
C SER A 123 -16.29 -7.73 -0.90
N TYR A 124 -15.63 -8.35 -1.88
CA TYR A 124 -14.22 -8.10 -2.20
C TYR A 124 -14.01 -7.20 -3.42
N SER A 125 -15.00 -7.01 -4.29
CA SER A 125 -14.87 -6.18 -5.50
C SER A 125 -15.83 -4.99 -5.48
N THR A 126 -17.14 -5.22 -5.53
CA THR A 126 -18.14 -4.15 -5.70
C THR A 126 -18.24 -3.21 -4.48
N PHE A 127 -18.31 -3.75 -3.26
CA PHE A 127 -18.40 -2.97 -2.03
C PHE A 127 -17.15 -2.09 -1.83
N PRO A 128 -15.91 -2.61 -1.92
CA PRO A 128 -14.72 -1.78 -1.88
C PRO A 128 -14.70 -0.72 -2.98
N ALA A 129 -15.02 -1.08 -4.24
CA ALA A 129 -15.05 -0.12 -5.35
C ALA A 129 -16.06 1.02 -5.12
N LEU A 130 -17.25 0.71 -4.59
CA LEU A 130 -18.29 1.69 -4.22
C LEU A 130 -17.80 2.73 -3.21
N PHE A 131 -16.88 2.36 -2.32
CA PHE A 131 -16.32 3.24 -1.31
C PHE A 131 -14.84 3.52 -1.55
N SER A 132 -14.43 3.56 -2.82
CA SER A 132 -13.06 3.93 -3.23
C SER A 132 -11.96 3.17 -2.46
N PHE A 133 -12.18 1.88 -2.22
CA PHE A 133 -11.35 0.97 -1.45
C PHE A 133 -10.92 1.52 -0.08
N PHE A 134 -11.80 2.34 0.52
CA PHE A 134 -11.64 2.95 1.84
C PHE A 134 -10.37 3.80 1.96
N GLN A 135 -9.90 4.37 0.85
CA GLN A 135 -8.61 5.05 0.75
C GLN A 135 -8.58 6.45 1.35
N THR A 136 -9.72 6.99 1.76
CA THR A 136 -9.81 8.32 2.39
C THR A 136 -10.69 8.25 3.63
N ASP A 137 -10.55 9.24 4.51
CA ASP A 137 -11.34 9.31 5.75
C ASP A 137 -12.85 9.28 5.49
N GLU A 138 -13.34 10.08 4.54
CA GLU A 138 -14.78 10.21 4.27
C GLU A 138 -15.39 8.94 3.64
N PHE A 139 -14.64 8.27 2.75
CA PHE A 139 -15.10 6.99 2.20
C PHE A 139 -15.04 5.86 3.23
N CYS A 140 -14.01 5.84 4.08
CA CYS A 140 -13.90 4.90 5.18
C CYS A 140 -15.04 5.10 6.20
N GLU A 141 -15.39 6.35 6.51
CA GLU A 141 -16.54 6.71 7.34
C GLU A 141 -17.87 6.25 6.72
N SER A 142 -18.08 6.57 5.46
CA SER A 142 -19.31 6.23 4.74
C SER A 142 -19.50 4.71 4.66
N ALA A 143 -18.44 3.96 4.38
CA ALA A 143 -18.44 2.50 4.38
C ALA A 143 -18.77 1.93 5.77
N SER A 144 -18.13 2.46 6.81
CA SER A 144 -18.41 2.06 8.18
C SER A 144 -19.86 2.31 8.58
N SER A 145 -20.44 3.46 8.20
CA SER A 145 -21.85 3.77 8.44
C SER A 145 -22.79 2.80 7.70
N PHE A 146 -22.45 2.46 6.46
CA PHE A 146 -23.16 1.44 5.68
C PHE A 146 -23.08 0.06 6.36
N LEU A 147 -21.90 -0.41 6.77
CA LEU A 147 -21.71 -1.70 7.45
C LEU A 147 -22.54 -1.77 8.75
N SER A 148 -22.50 -0.73 9.57
CA SER A 148 -23.30 -0.65 10.79
C SER A 148 -24.80 -0.70 10.52
N SER A 149 -25.26 -0.14 9.40
CA SER A 149 -26.65 -0.23 8.97
C SER A 149 -26.97 -1.65 8.48
N PHE A 150 -26.09 -2.22 7.68
CA PHE A 150 -26.23 -3.56 7.13
C PHE A 150 -26.29 -4.64 8.20
N PHE A 151 -25.37 -4.64 9.17
CA PHE A 151 -25.38 -5.61 10.27
C PHE A 151 -26.67 -5.56 11.10
N LYS A 152 -27.30 -4.39 11.24
CA LYS A 152 -28.59 -4.27 11.95
C LYS A 152 -29.77 -4.79 11.12
N CYS A 153 -29.66 -4.74 9.79
CA CYS A 153 -30.69 -5.22 8.87
C CYS A 153 -30.61 -6.72 8.66
N THR A 154 -29.40 -7.26 8.46
CA THR A 154 -29.20 -8.66 8.11
C THR A 154 -28.99 -9.55 9.34
N LYS A 155 -29.46 -10.80 9.24
CA LYS A 155 -29.06 -11.88 10.17
C LYS A 155 -28.03 -12.82 9.54
N ASN A 156 -27.61 -12.55 8.31
CA ASN A 156 -26.70 -13.41 7.59
C ASN A 156 -25.26 -13.14 8.05
N PHE A 157 -24.75 -14.04 8.88
CA PHE A 157 -23.38 -13.99 9.38
C PHE A 157 -22.34 -14.07 8.26
N LEU A 158 -22.58 -14.91 7.24
CA LEU A 158 -21.61 -15.17 6.18
C LEU A 158 -21.26 -13.90 5.39
N ILE A 159 -22.27 -13.18 4.90
CA ILE A 159 -22.05 -11.93 4.18
C ILE A 159 -21.55 -10.82 5.10
N SER A 160 -22.01 -10.78 6.36
CA SER A 160 -21.55 -9.79 7.35
C SER A 160 -20.06 -9.98 7.67
N GLU A 161 -19.62 -11.23 7.87
CA GLU A 161 -18.23 -11.61 8.05
C GLU A 161 -17.41 -11.24 6.81
N SER A 162 -17.89 -11.55 5.61
CA SER A 162 -17.19 -11.28 4.36
C SER A 162 -16.97 -9.78 4.12
N LEU A 163 -18.02 -8.96 4.29
CA LEU A 163 -17.95 -7.50 4.17
C LEU A 163 -17.04 -6.86 5.21
N LEU A 164 -17.08 -7.34 6.45
CA LEU A 164 -16.20 -6.83 7.49
C LEU A 164 -14.75 -7.23 7.22
N THR A 165 -14.52 -8.48 6.81
CA THR A 165 -13.18 -8.98 6.44
C THR A 165 -12.58 -8.12 5.35
N SER A 166 -13.34 -7.83 4.29
CA SER A 166 -12.84 -7.01 3.18
C SER A 166 -12.57 -5.57 3.62
N PHE A 167 -13.37 -5.00 4.52
CA PHE A 167 -13.09 -3.67 5.09
C PHE A 167 -11.73 -3.63 5.79
N PHE A 168 -11.41 -4.63 6.62
CA PHE A 168 -10.13 -4.73 7.32
C PHE A 168 -8.91 -4.85 6.39
N ILE A 169 -9.05 -5.41 5.18
CA ILE A 169 -7.93 -5.51 4.20
C ILE A 169 -7.32 -4.13 3.89
N SER A 170 -8.12 -3.07 3.95
CA SER A 170 -7.65 -1.70 3.68
C SER A 170 -6.75 -1.11 4.77
N SER A 171 -6.68 -1.72 5.96
CA SER A 171 -5.82 -1.31 7.08
C SER A 171 -4.34 -1.71 6.85
N THR A 172 -3.80 -1.40 5.67
CA THR A 172 -2.44 -1.79 5.24
C THR A 172 -1.34 -1.27 6.16
N VAL A 173 -1.47 -0.05 6.66
CA VAL A 173 -0.50 0.58 7.60
C VAL A 173 -0.45 -0.16 8.93
N PHE A 174 -1.62 -0.52 9.47
CA PHE A 174 -1.72 -1.34 10.69
C PHE A 174 -1.01 -2.68 10.49
N TYR A 175 -1.31 -3.39 9.41
CA TYR A 175 -0.69 -4.70 9.15
C TYR A 175 0.82 -4.61 9.02
N ASP A 176 1.32 -3.62 8.28
CA ASP A 176 2.75 -3.48 8.05
C ASP A 176 3.54 -3.32 9.36
N HIS A 177 3.07 -2.41 10.22
CA HIS A 177 3.69 -2.18 11.53
C HIS A 177 3.47 -3.35 12.48
N PHE A 178 2.26 -3.91 12.53
CA PHE A 178 1.94 -5.01 13.41
C PHE A 178 2.81 -6.24 13.12
N TRP A 179 3.03 -6.56 11.85
CA TRP A 179 3.91 -7.67 11.47
C TRP A 179 5.37 -7.41 11.78
N SER A 180 5.86 -6.17 11.64
CA SER A 180 7.22 -5.83 12.04
C SER A 180 7.42 -6.02 13.55
N VAL A 181 6.55 -5.42 14.36
CA VAL A 181 6.64 -5.48 15.83
C VAL A 181 6.48 -6.91 16.34
N LEU A 182 5.50 -7.65 15.81
CA LEU A 182 5.25 -9.03 16.20
C LEU A 182 6.40 -9.96 15.77
N GLY A 183 6.92 -9.80 14.56
CA GLY A 183 8.05 -10.60 14.05
C GLY A 183 9.25 -10.50 14.99
N ASP A 184 9.66 -9.28 15.33
CA ASP A 184 10.78 -9.02 16.25
C ASP A 184 10.59 -9.69 17.62
N ARG A 185 9.36 -9.68 18.14
CA ARG A 185 9.04 -10.34 19.42
C ARG A 185 9.07 -11.86 19.30
N ILE A 186 8.50 -12.44 18.24
CA ILE A 186 8.49 -13.89 18.01
C ILE A 186 9.92 -14.42 17.90
N PHE A 187 10.86 -13.68 17.32
CA PHE A 187 12.27 -14.09 17.24
C PHE A 187 13.00 -14.11 18.58
N SER A 188 12.55 -13.28 19.53
CA SER A 188 13.22 -13.13 20.83
C SER A 188 12.80 -14.17 21.88
N ILE A 189 11.82 -15.03 21.57
CA ILE A 189 11.18 -15.92 22.55
C ILE A 189 11.77 -17.33 22.48
N SER A 190 11.98 -17.93 23.66
CA SER A 190 12.23 -19.37 23.80
C SER A 190 10.91 -20.14 23.74
N TYR A 191 10.63 -20.78 22.61
CA TYR A 191 9.35 -21.44 22.32
C TYR A 191 9.05 -22.61 23.28
N SER A 192 10.07 -23.32 23.76
CA SER A 192 9.92 -24.48 24.67
C SER A 192 9.43 -24.11 26.06
N THR A 193 9.59 -22.85 26.46
CA THR A 193 9.28 -22.36 27.82
C THR A 193 8.13 -21.35 27.86
N CYS A 194 7.63 -20.91 26.71
CA CYS A 194 6.62 -19.86 26.63
C CYS A 194 5.21 -20.43 26.85
N SER A 195 4.55 -20.03 27.95
CA SER A 195 3.16 -20.40 28.20
C SER A 195 2.18 -19.59 27.34
N PHE A 196 0.96 -20.10 27.17
CA PHE A 196 -0.10 -19.38 26.47
C PHE A 196 -0.34 -17.99 27.06
N ASP A 197 -0.35 -17.87 28.39
CA ASP A 197 -0.60 -16.61 29.11
C ASP A 197 0.52 -15.59 28.86
N MET A 198 1.76 -16.05 28.93
CA MET A 198 2.93 -15.22 28.67
C MET A 198 2.88 -14.69 27.23
N PHE A 199 2.61 -15.57 26.27
CA PHE A 199 2.56 -15.18 24.87
C PHE A 199 1.34 -14.31 24.54
N PHE A 200 0.19 -14.57 25.17
CA PHE A 200 -1.01 -13.74 25.02
C PHE A 200 -0.74 -12.29 25.43
N ASN A 201 -0.04 -12.07 26.54
CA ASN A 201 0.33 -10.71 26.97
C ASN A 201 1.26 -10.03 25.95
N ILE A 202 2.25 -10.75 25.42
CA ILE A 202 3.14 -10.24 24.36
C ILE A 202 2.34 -9.86 23.11
N PHE A 203 1.45 -10.76 22.66
CA PHE A 203 0.57 -10.51 21.53
C PHE A 203 -0.32 -9.28 21.74
N LEU A 204 -0.93 -9.16 22.93
CA LEU A 204 -1.81 -8.05 23.26
C LEU A 204 -1.05 -6.72 23.34
N ASP A 205 0.18 -6.72 23.86
CA ASP A 205 1.03 -5.53 23.90
C ASP A 205 1.45 -5.09 22.49
N CYS A 206 1.81 -6.04 21.62
CA CYS A 206 2.05 -5.76 20.21
C CYS A 206 0.81 -5.15 19.54
N LEU A 207 -0.36 -5.75 19.77
CA LEU A 207 -1.62 -5.26 19.21
C LEU A 207 -1.91 -3.83 19.68
N LYS A 208 -1.86 -3.57 21.00
CA LYS A 208 -2.08 -2.23 21.59
C LYS A 208 -1.15 -1.17 21.01
N SER A 209 0.12 -1.51 20.82
CA SER A 209 1.09 -0.57 20.24
C SER A 209 0.77 -0.16 18.79
N CYS A 210 0.05 -1.01 18.07
CA CYS A 210 -0.28 -0.82 16.65
C CYS A 210 -1.73 -0.38 16.41
N LEU A 211 -2.65 -0.54 17.38
CA LEU A 211 -4.08 -0.24 17.19
C LEU A 211 -4.36 1.21 16.80
N LEU A 212 -3.53 2.16 17.25
CA LEU A 212 -3.64 3.57 16.84
C LEU A 212 -3.49 3.77 15.32
N LEU A 213 -2.89 2.81 14.61
CA LEU A 213 -2.70 2.86 13.16
C LEU A 213 -3.88 2.29 12.37
N MET A 214 -4.86 1.70 13.06
CA MET A 214 -6.13 1.31 12.47
C MET A 214 -7.08 2.50 12.52
N SER A 215 -7.88 2.75 11.48
CA SER A 215 -8.80 3.90 11.53
C SER A 215 -9.91 3.66 12.56
N LYS A 216 -10.41 4.75 13.17
CA LYS A 216 -11.55 4.72 14.09
C LYS A 216 -12.79 4.04 13.48
N TYR A 217 -12.93 4.11 12.16
CA TYR A 217 -14.04 3.55 11.40
C TYR A 217 -14.01 2.01 11.37
N HIS A 218 -12.83 1.38 11.30
CA HIS A 218 -12.70 -0.08 11.44
C HIS A 218 -13.18 -0.56 12.82
N ILE A 219 -12.77 0.14 13.87
CA ILE A 219 -13.20 -0.17 15.25
C ILE A 219 -14.71 0.06 15.41
N TYR A 220 -15.29 1.09 14.80
CA TYR A 220 -16.74 1.34 14.86
C TYR A 220 -17.56 0.27 14.12
N ALA A 221 -17.13 -0.14 12.92
CA ALA A 221 -17.75 -1.23 12.19
C ALA A 221 -17.67 -2.54 12.98
N PHE A 222 -16.51 -2.85 13.58
CA PHE A 222 -16.33 -4.02 14.43
C PHE A 222 -17.21 -4.00 15.69
N LYS A 223 -17.33 -2.85 16.37
CA LYS A 223 -18.29 -2.68 17.48
C LYS A 223 -19.73 -2.98 17.06
N SER A 224 -20.11 -2.50 15.88
CA SER A 224 -21.44 -2.72 15.32
C SER A 224 -21.66 -4.21 15.01
N PHE A 225 -20.65 -4.89 14.46
CA PHE A 225 -20.68 -6.32 14.22
C PHE A 225 -20.85 -7.13 15.51
N ILE A 226 -20.04 -6.86 16.55
CA ILE A 226 -20.13 -7.55 17.85
C ILE A 226 -21.49 -7.32 18.51
N SER A 227 -22.09 -6.14 18.34
CA SER A 227 -23.42 -5.87 18.92
C SER A 227 -24.52 -6.78 18.36
N VAL A 228 -24.31 -7.31 17.15
CA VAL A 228 -25.23 -8.23 16.47
C VAL A 228 -24.80 -9.69 16.63
N PHE A 229 -23.49 -9.96 16.53
CA PHE A 229 -22.87 -11.28 16.61
C PHE A 229 -21.88 -11.39 17.78
N PRO A 230 -22.34 -11.29 19.04
CA PRO A 230 -21.45 -11.15 20.19
C PRO A 230 -20.57 -12.38 20.45
N LYS A 231 -21.04 -13.58 20.08
CA LYS A 231 -20.31 -14.84 20.29
C LYS A 231 -19.15 -15.04 19.30
N ASP A 232 -19.17 -14.30 18.20
CA ASP A 232 -18.27 -14.47 17.07
C ASP A 232 -17.23 -13.34 16.96
N GLY A 233 -17.26 -12.35 17.86
CA GLY A 233 -16.39 -11.18 17.81
C GLY A 233 -14.90 -11.50 17.89
N HIS A 234 -14.49 -12.27 18.89
CA HIS A 234 -13.08 -12.64 19.08
C HIS A 234 -12.61 -13.62 18.00
N SER A 235 -13.45 -14.61 17.66
CA SER A 235 -13.13 -15.61 16.65
C SER A 235 -12.99 -14.97 15.28
N PHE A 236 -13.89 -14.05 14.91
CA PHE A 236 -13.77 -13.21 13.71
C PHE A 236 -12.42 -12.48 13.68
N PHE A 237 -12.12 -11.72 14.73
CA PHE A 237 -10.91 -10.90 14.75
C PHE A 237 -9.65 -11.76 14.64
N ILE A 238 -9.54 -12.83 15.43
CA ILE A 238 -8.37 -13.69 15.40
C ILE A 238 -8.27 -14.47 14.08
N LYS A 239 -9.37 -15.00 13.56
CA LYS A 239 -9.36 -15.82 12.33
C LYS A 239 -9.18 -14.97 11.07
N ARG A 240 -10.03 -13.96 10.88
CA ARG A 240 -10.12 -13.18 9.64
C ARG A 240 -9.16 -11.98 9.64
N VAL A 241 -9.00 -11.29 10.77
CA VAL A 241 -8.17 -10.08 10.84
C VAL A 241 -6.70 -10.41 11.12
N ILE A 242 -6.39 -11.47 11.87
CA ILE A 242 -5.01 -11.80 12.25
C ILE A 242 -4.47 -13.04 11.54
N LEU A 243 -5.07 -14.21 11.73
CA LEU A 243 -4.55 -15.49 11.25
C LEU A 243 -4.47 -15.55 9.73
N GLN A 244 -5.55 -15.25 9.01
CA GLN A 244 -5.55 -15.29 7.54
C GLN A 244 -4.49 -14.35 6.93
N PRO A 245 -4.40 -13.06 7.32
CA PRO A 245 -3.30 -12.20 6.90
C PRO A 245 -1.92 -12.67 7.32
N PHE A 246 -1.77 -13.25 8.52
CA PHE A 246 -0.52 -13.82 9.00
C PHE A 246 -0.04 -14.98 8.13
N LEU A 247 -0.92 -15.89 7.71
CA LEU A 247 -0.53 -17.02 6.85
C LEU A 247 0.11 -16.51 5.55
N THR A 248 -0.52 -15.54 4.88
CA THR A 248 0.06 -14.86 3.70
C THR A 248 1.41 -14.19 4.00
N ALA A 249 1.50 -13.48 5.14
CA ALA A 249 2.71 -12.77 5.52
C ALA A 249 3.85 -13.72 5.92
N SER A 250 3.55 -14.87 6.53
CA SER A 250 4.55 -15.81 7.05
C SER A 250 5.35 -16.49 5.93
N GLU A 251 4.77 -16.61 4.75
CA GLU A 251 5.40 -17.17 3.56
C GLU A 251 6.22 -16.11 2.81
N SER A 252 5.64 -14.93 2.61
CA SER A 252 6.22 -13.88 1.76
C SER A 252 7.12 -12.87 2.47
N SER A 253 6.90 -12.62 3.76
CA SER A 253 7.56 -11.54 4.50
C SER A 253 8.92 -11.96 5.05
N THR A 254 9.86 -11.01 5.03
CA THR A 254 11.13 -11.14 5.73
C THR A 254 11.03 -10.88 7.24
N SER A 255 9.85 -10.53 7.76
CA SER A 255 9.60 -10.39 9.21
C SER A 255 9.31 -11.74 9.88
N PHE A 256 9.04 -12.80 9.11
CA PHE A 256 8.62 -14.11 9.60
C PHE A 256 9.51 -15.23 9.04
N ILE A 257 10.80 -15.13 9.33
CA ILE A 257 11.84 -16.02 8.80
C ILE A 257 11.89 -17.36 9.57
N SER A 258 11.57 -17.37 10.87
CA SER A 258 11.60 -18.59 11.70
C SER A 258 10.40 -19.50 11.41
N LYS A 259 10.63 -20.66 10.78
CA LYS A 259 9.58 -21.67 10.55
C LYS A 259 8.97 -22.19 11.86
N GLU A 260 9.80 -22.39 12.88
CA GLU A 260 9.35 -22.81 14.20
C GLU A 260 8.51 -21.74 14.88
N GLY A 261 8.97 -20.48 14.86
CA GLY A 261 8.23 -19.34 15.39
C GLY A 261 6.89 -19.13 14.70
N ASN A 262 6.84 -19.30 13.38
CA ASN A 262 5.60 -19.20 12.60
C ASN A 262 4.60 -20.29 12.98
N LYS A 263 5.07 -21.54 13.11
CA LYS A 263 4.22 -22.66 13.57
C LYS A 263 3.71 -22.44 15.00
N PHE A 264 4.59 -21.99 15.90
CA PHE A 264 4.21 -21.66 17.26
C PHE A 264 3.11 -20.60 17.30
N PHE A 265 3.27 -19.52 16.53
CA PHE A 265 2.27 -18.45 16.49
C PHE A 265 0.95 -18.92 15.88
N GLN A 266 1.00 -19.69 14.80
CA GLN A 266 -0.20 -20.29 14.21
C GLN A 266 -0.94 -21.16 15.23
N SER A 267 -0.25 -22.07 15.93
CA SER A 267 -0.87 -22.92 16.96
C SER A 267 -1.42 -22.11 18.13
N PHE A 268 -0.77 -20.99 18.50
CA PHE A 268 -1.31 -20.06 19.50
C PHE A 268 -2.63 -19.45 19.03
N LEU A 269 -2.72 -18.97 17.78
CA LEU A 269 -3.94 -18.38 17.23
C LEU A 269 -5.07 -19.41 17.09
N GLU A 270 -4.76 -20.61 16.62
CA GLU A 270 -5.73 -21.72 16.52
C GLU A 270 -6.31 -22.08 17.90
N LYS A 271 -5.44 -22.18 18.91
CA LYS A 271 -5.88 -22.37 20.30
C LYS A 271 -6.74 -21.20 20.78
N PHE A 272 -6.37 -19.96 20.46
CA PHE A 272 -7.14 -18.78 20.86
C PHE A 272 -8.53 -18.76 20.21
N ILE A 273 -8.65 -19.10 18.93
CA ILE A 273 -9.94 -19.22 18.24
C ILE A 273 -10.86 -20.24 18.93
N SER A 274 -10.30 -21.34 19.43
CA SER A 274 -11.06 -22.39 20.12
C SER A 274 -11.56 -22.01 21.52
N LEU A 275 -11.12 -20.89 22.08
CA LEU A 275 -11.55 -20.46 23.40
C LEU A 275 -13.00 -19.97 23.40
N PRO A 276 -13.77 -20.21 24.49
CA PRO A 276 -15.09 -19.62 24.67
C PRO A 276 -15.07 -18.09 24.60
N PHE A 277 -16.16 -17.49 24.10
CA PHE A 277 -16.28 -16.04 23.95
C PHE A 277 -16.23 -15.29 25.30
N ASP A 278 -16.65 -15.95 26.38
CA ASP A 278 -16.65 -15.46 27.76
C ASP A 278 -15.34 -15.76 28.51
N SER A 279 -14.35 -16.36 27.83
CA SER A 279 -13.04 -16.58 28.43
C SER A 279 -12.36 -15.24 28.75
N LYS A 280 -11.53 -15.22 29.80
CA LYS A 280 -10.73 -14.04 30.19
C LYS A 280 -9.98 -13.42 29.00
N TYR A 281 -9.39 -14.25 28.14
CA TYR A 281 -8.60 -13.81 26.98
C TYR A 281 -9.48 -13.18 25.89
N SER A 282 -10.62 -13.79 25.59
CA SER A 282 -11.58 -13.29 24.60
C SER A 282 -12.17 -11.95 25.01
N THR A 283 -12.58 -11.83 26.28
CA THR A 283 -13.08 -10.58 26.86
C THR A 283 -11.98 -9.50 26.85
N GLN A 284 -10.77 -9.83 27.30
CA GLN A 284 -9.65 -8.88 27.33
C GLN A 284 -9.24 -8.37 25.95
N LEU A 285 -9.26 -9.23 24.91
CA LEU A 285 -9.05 -8.81 23.53
C LEU A 285 -10.16 -7.85 23.07
N THR A 286 -11.41 -8.23 23.27
CA THR A 286 -12.57 -7.46 22.83
C THR A 286 -12.61 -6.09 23.51
N ASP A 287 -12.38 -6.05 24.82
CA ASP A 287 -12.29 -4.80 25.58
C ASP A 287 -11.13 -3.92 25.10
N THR A 288 -9.98 -4.51 24.77
CA THR A 288 -8.84 -3.76 24.22
C THR A 288 -9.20 -3.09 22.90
N LEU A 289 -9.91 -3.79 22.01
CA LEU A 289 -10.34 -3.25 20.72
C LEU A 289 -11.44 -2.19 20.87
N ILE A 290 -12.45 -2.45 21.71
CA ILE A 290 -13.60 -1.58 21.90
C ILE A 290 -13.20 -0.30 22.65
N ASN A 291 -12.27 -0.37 23.59
CA ASN A 291 -11.86 0.79 24.39
C ASN A 291 -10.77 1.65 23.73
N GLN A 292 -10.33 1.30 22.51
CA GLN A 292 -9.41 2.13 21.75
C GLN A 292 -10.04 3.49 21.43
N SER A 293 -9.41 4.57 21.91
CA SER A 293 -9.88 5.95 21.75
C SER A 293 -8.90 6.84 20.98
N THR A 294 -7.63 6.45 20.92
CA THR A 294 -6.58 7.21 20.23
C THR A 294 -6.31 6.63 18.85
N PHE A 295 -6.24 7.51 17.85
CA PHE A 295 -6.06 7.12 16.44
C PHE A 295 -5.13 8.11 15.75
N ALA A 296 -4.24 7.61 14.90
CA ALA A 296 -3.40 8.43 14.04
C ALA A 296 -4.18 8.88 12.78
N SER A 297 -3.93 10.11 12.32
CA SER A 297 -4.43 10.59 11.02
C SER A 297 -3.57 10.01 9.89
N ILE A 298 -3.94 8.82 9.44
CA ILE A 298 -3.23 8.09 8.39
C ILE A 298 -3.85 8.34 7.01
N LEU A 299 -5.18 8.33 6.94
CA LEU A 299 -5.89 8.45 5.68
C LEU A 299 -5.87 9.91 5.20
N PRO A 300 -5.75 10.14 3.88
CA PRO A 300 -5.98 11.46 3.30
C PRO A 300 -7.47 11.84 3.38
N SER A 301 -7.75 13.14 3.48
CA SER A 301 -9.11 13.67 3.38
C SER A 301 -9.45 14.04 1.93
N VAL A 302 -10.66 13.69 1.50
CA VAL A 302 -11.21 14.05 0.18
C VAL A 302 -11.42 15.55 0.05
N SER A 303 -11.69 16.23 1.17
CA SER A 303 -11.88 17.68 1.23
C SER A 303 -10.59 18.49 0.96
N GLY A 304 -9.42 17.85 1.12
CA GLY A 304 -8.12 18.44 0.78
C GLY A 304 -7.85 18.57 -0.73
N PHE A 305 -8.78 18.16 -1.60
CA PHE A 305 -8.57 18.08 -3.04
C PHE A 305 -9.51 18.98 -3.85
N ILE A 306 -8.99 19.48 -4.98
CA ILE A 306 -9.80 20.15 -6.01
C ILE A 306 -10.23 19.12 -7.07
N TRP A 307 -11.39 18.51 -6.87
CA TRP A 307 -11.96 17.54 -7.81
C TRP A 307 -12.70 18.21 -8.97
N LYS A 308 -11.97 18.63 -10.01
CA LYS A 308 -12.60 19.23 -11.22
C LYS A 308 -13.49 18.25 -11.98
N ASN A 309 -13.07 16.99 -12.03
CA ASN A 309 -13.72 15.93 -12.77
C ASN A 309 -14.40 14.92 -11.83
N GLY A 310 -14.65 15.27 -10.56
CA GLY A 310 -15.14 14.31 -9.56
C GLY A 310 -14.06 13.36 -9.05
N VAL A 311 -14.41 12.59 -8.04
CA VAL A 311 -13.55 11.54 -7.47
C VAL A 311 -13.66 10.29 -8.35
N PRO A 312 -12.54 9.70 -8.79
CA PRO A 312 -12.58 8.46 -9.56
C PRO A 312 -12.92 7.27 -8.66
N LEU A 313 -13.88 6.46 -9.10
CA LEU A 313 -14.15 5.11 -8.60
C LEU A 313 -13.81 4.11 -9.70
N LEU A 314 -13.13 3.03 -9.34
CA LEU A 314 -12.67 2.02 -10.30
C LEU A 314 -13.53 0.75 -10.18
N PHE A 315 -14.31 0.48 -11.22
CA PHE A 315 -15.19 -0.69 -11.33
C PHE A 315 -14.74 -1.60 -12.49
N SER A 316 -14.94 -2.91 -12.37
CA SER A 316 -15.01 -3.80 -13.55
C SER A 316 -16.41 -3.76 -14.18
N GLN A 317 -16.58 -4.34 -15.37
CA GLN A 317 -17.92 -4.51 -15.93
C GLN A 317 -18.79 -5.42 -15.06
N PHE A 318 -18.19 -6.41 -14.41
CA PHE A 318 -18.86 -7.25 -13.43
C PHE A 318 -19.40 -6.43 -12.24
N ASP A 319 -18.58 -5.56 -11.64
CA ASP A 319 -19.03 -4.73 -10.50
C ASP A 319 -20.24 -3.87 -10.87
N ILE A 320 -20.22 -3.30 -12.08
CA ILE A 320 -21.31 -2.48 -12.61
C ILE A 320 -22.57 -3.32 -12.80
N LYS A 321 -22.45 -4.52 -13.37
CA LYS A 321 -23.55 -5.46 -13.59
C LYS A 321 -24.18 -5.87 -12.26
N LEU A 322 -23.36 -6.31 -11.30
CA LEU A 322 -23.83 -6.75 -9.98
C LEU A 322 -24.52 -5.60 -9.23
N LEU A 323 -23.91 -4.41 -9.22
CA LEU A 323 -24.53 -3.25 -8.59
C LEU A 323 -25.82 -2.83 -9.30
N HIS A 324 -25.87 -2.90 -10.63
CA HIS A 324 -27.08 -2.64 -11.40
C HIS A 324 -28.21 -3.59 -11.00
N ASN A 325 -27.92 -4.88 -10.86
CA ASN A 325 -28.89 -5.90 -10.45
C ASN A 325 -29.42 -5.63 -9.03
N ILE A 326 -28.52 -5.38 -8.06
CA ILE A 326 -28.89 -5.05 -6.68
C ILE A 326 -29.78 -3.80 -6.62
N LEU A 327 -29.43 -2.76 -7.36
CA LEU A 327 -30.19 -1.50 -7.36
C LEU A 327 -31.54 -1.63 -8.08
N ASN A 328 -31.68 -2.53 -9.05
CA ASN A 328 -32.97 -2.82 -9.69
C ASN A 328 -33.86 -3.77 -8.90
N PHE A 329 -33.30 -4.46 -7.91
CA PHE A 329 -34.04 -5.39 -7.06
C PHE A 329 -35.15 -4.70 -6.25
N THR A 330 -34.95 -3.42 -5.87
CA THR A 330 -35.95 -2.64 -5.11
C THR A 330 -36.42 -1.41 -5.90
N GLU A 331 -37.67 -1.02 -5.69
CA GLU A 331 -38.25 0.16 -6.36
C GLU A 331 -37.54 1.47 -6.00
N ILE A 332 -36.93 1.53 -4.82
CA ILE A 332 -36.20 2.70 -4.30
C ILE A 332 -35.07 3.11 -5.26
N PHE A 333 -34.33 2.12 -5.76
CA PHE A 333 -33.15 2.35 -6.58
C PHE A 333 -33.34 2.02 -8.07
N ARG A 334 -34.53 1.55 -8.46
CA ARG A 334 -34.84 1.16 -9.85
C ARG A 334 -34.39 2.18 -10.90
N PHE A 335 -33.75 1.68 -11.96
CA PHE A 335 -33.34 2.46 -13.12
C PHE A 335 -34.55 2.79 -13.99
N ARG A 336 -34.73 4.07 -14.33
CA ARG A 336 -35.74 4.55 -15.29
C ARG A 336 -35.18 4.61 -16.72
N TYR A 337 -34.53 3.54 -17.16
CA TYR A 337 -33.88 3.47 -18.47
C TYR A 337 -34.19 2.12 -19.14
N GLU A 338 -34.36 2.08 -20.46
CA GLU A 338 -34.64 0.84 -21.20
C GLU A 338 -33.44 -0.10 -21.09
N GLU A 339 -33.59 -1.18 -20.31
CA GLU A 339 -32.56 -2.23 -20.06
C GLU A 339 -31.94 -2.79 -21.35
N ARG A 340 -32.70 -2.81 -22.45
CA ARG A 340 -32.30 -3.41 -23.74
C ARG A 340 -31.08 -2.74 -24.41
N ARG A 341 -30.59 -1.60 -23.92
CA ARG A 341 -29.49 -0.84 -24.55
C ARG A 341 -28.13 -1.02 -23.90
N VAL A 342 -28.04 -1.62 -22.71
CA VAL A 342 -26.75 -1.80 -22.01
C VAL A 342 -26.33 -3.26 -22.11
N LYS A 343 -25.15 -3.50 -22.66
CA LYS A 343 -24.54 -4.84 -22.71
C LYS A 343 -23.43 -4.87 -21.68
N PHE A 344 -23.57 -5.76 -20.71
CA PHE A 344 -22.53 -6.07 -19.75
C PHE A 344 -21.72 -7.28 -20.27
N SER A 345 -20.42 -7.29 -20.03
CA SER A 345 -19.62 -8.51 -20.09
C SER A 345 -19.26 -8.96 -18.68
N ASP A 346 -19.07 -10.26 -18.51
CA ASP A 346 -18.62 -10.86 -17.24
C ASP A 346 -17.09 -10.79 -17.10
N SER A 347 -16.49 -9.71 -17.61
CA SER A 347 -15.04 -9.52 -17.63
C SER A 347 -14.56 -8.65 -16.47
N PHE A 348 -13.45 -9.11 -15.86
CA PHE A 348 -12.65 -8.37 -14.88
C PHE A 348 -11.39 -7.74 -15.49
N GLU A 349 -11.10 -8.02 -16.78
CA GLU A 349 -9.87 -7.59 -17.45
C GLU A 349 -9.80 -6.06 -17.58
N GLU A 350 -10.94 -5.42 -17.83
CA GLU A 350 -11.01 -3.98 -18.04
C GLU A 350 -11.51 -3.24 -16.79
N VAL A 351 -10.70 -2.32 -16.29
CA VAL A 351 -11.08 -1.38 -15.23
C VAL A 351 -11.67 -0.11 -15.85
N ILE A 352 -12.82 0.31 -15.35
CA ILE A 352 -13.60 1.43 -15.84
C ILE A 352 -13.65 2.49 -14.74
N SER A 353 -13.21 3.71 -15.08
CA SER A 353 -13.21 4.84 -14.15
C SER A 353 -14.53 5.61 -14.23
N PHE A 354 -15.25 5.68 -13.10
CA PHE A 354 -16.43 6.51 -12.91
C PHE A 354 -16.09 7.75 -12.09
N SER A 355 -16.47 8.90 -12.59
CA SER A 355 -16.31 10.18 -11.91
C SER A 355 -17.55 10.50 -11.10
N VAL A 356 -17.45 10.50 -9.77
CA VAL A 356 -18.56 10.77 -8.86
C VAL A 356 -18.31 12.03 -8.03
N PHE A 357 -19.39 12.74 -7.65
CA PHE A 357 -19.32 13.88 -6.73
C PHE A 357 -20.10 13.55 -5.45
N PRO A 358 -19.50 12.82 -4.49
CA PRO A 358 -20.16 12.53 -3.22
C PRO A 358 -20.54 13.81 -2.49
N MET A 359 -21.62 13.81 -1.72
CA MET A 359 -22.09 15.01 -1.01
C MET A 359 -21.11 15.55 0.04
N PHE A 360 -20.16 14.74 0.50
CA PHE A 360 -19.08 15.18 1.38
C PHE A 360 -17.93 15.88 0.62
N CYS A 361 -17.88 15.78 -0.71
CA CYS A 361 -17.04 16.60 -1.56
C CYS A 361 -17.71 17.96 -1.75
N GLY A 362 -17.30 18.97 -0.98
CA GLY A 362 -17.78 20.35 -1.14
C GLY A 362 -18.60 20.93 0.02
N LYS A 363 -18.77 20.21 1.13
CA LYS A 363 -19.46 20.76 2.31
C LYS A 363 -18.60 21.66 3.19
N ILE A 364 -17.29 21.69 2.97
CA ILE A 364 -16.37 22.47 3.80
C ILE A 364 -15.34 23.05 2.83
N PRO A 365 -15.17 24.38 2.72
CA PRO A 365 -13.88 24.85 2.23
C PRO A 365 -12.82 24.20 3.15
N PRO A 366 -11.75 23.62 2.59
CA PRO A 366 -10.73 22.92 3.37
C PRO A 366 -10.42 23.71 4.63
N GLU A 367 -10.47 23.08 5.82
CA GLU A 367 -10.34 23.71 7.16
C GLU A 367 -9.69 25.10 7.08
N ILE A 368 -10.52 26.14 6.92
CA ILE A 368 -10.04 27.51 6.81
C ILE A 368 -9.51 27.87 8.20
N GLY A 369 -8.21 28.08 8.31
CA GLY A 369 -7.58 28.31 9.60
C GLY A 369 -6.08 28.13 9.59
N ILE A 370 -5.54 27.20 8.81
CA ILE A 370 -4.08 27.02 8.69
C ILE A 370 -3.43 28.29 8.15
N GLY A 371 -4.08 28.92 7.16
CA GLY A 371 -3.62 30.23 6.67
C GLY A 371 -3.60 31.26 7.79
N SER A 372 -4.63 31.25 8.65
CA SER A 372 -4.75 32.16 9.79
C SER A 372 -3.72 31.89 10.88
N ASP A 373 -3.41 30.62 11.15
CA ASP A 373 -2.43 30.20 12.15
C ASP A 373 -0.99 30.48 11.70
N LEU A 374 -0.71 30.32 10.40
CA LEU A 374 0.62 30.51 9.83
C LEU A 374 0.92 31.97 9.42
N PHE A 375 -0.09 32.70 8.92
CA PHE A 375 0.07 34.02 8.30
C PHE A 375 -0.83 35.11 8.89
N GLY A 376 -1.66 34.77 9.89
CA GLY A 376 -2.68 35.66 10.45
C GLY A 376 -3.95 35.72 9.60
N GLU A 377 -4.97 36.43 10.11
CA GLU A 377 -6.28 36.53 9.47
C GLU A 377 -6.20 36.86 7.97
N ALA A 378 -7.08 36.23 7.18
CA ALA A 378 -7.17 36.46 5.75
C ALA A 378 -7.44 37.95 5.42
N PRO A 379 -6.99 38.45 4.25
CA PRO A 379 -7.31 39.81 3.82
C PRO A 379 -8.82 40.06 3.82
N PRO A 380 -9.29 41.23 4.30
CA PRO A 380 -10.71 41.52 4.40
C PRO A 380 -11.36 41.65 3.02
N ILE A 381 -12.53 41.04 2.84
CA ILE A 381 -13.36 41.21 1.63
C ILE A 381 -14.19 42.48 1.81
N LEU A 382 -14.05 43.43 0.90
CA LEU A 382 -14.83 44.67 0.93
C LEU A 382 -16.11 44.54 0.10
N ASN A 383 -17.27 44.74 0.71
CA ASN A 383 -18.57 44.77 0.02
C ASN A 383 -18.82 46.14 -0.61
N ILE A 384 -18.14 46.43 -1.73
CA ILE A 384 -18.34 47.65 -2.52
C ILE A 384 -18.96 47.24 -3.87
N GLU A 385 -20.02 47.91 -4.29
CA GLU A 385 -20.60 47.72 -5.62
C GLU A 385 -19.61 48.21 -6.70
N VAL A 386 -19.34 47.35 -7.67
CA VAL A 386 -18.40 47.59 -8.76
C VAL A 386 -19.18 47.53 -10.07
N ASN A 387 -19.10 48.58 -10.89
CA ASN A 387 -19.69 48.56 -12.23
C ASN A 387 -18.77 47.87 -13.25
N ASP A 388 -19.32 47.52 -14.42
CA ASP A 388 -18.57 46.81 -15.46
C ASP A 388 -17.41 47.62 -16.07
N ASP A 389 -17.50 48.95 -16.08
CA ASP A 389 -16.45 49.83 -16.61
C ASP A 389 -15.20 49.81 -15.72
N ASP A 390 -15.38 49.85 -14.40
CA ASP A 390 -14.32 49.77 -13.41
C ASP A 390 -13.63 48.39 -13.45
N ASN A 391 -14.40 47.32 -13.61
CA ASN A 391 -13.87 45.98 -13.87
C ASN A 391 -13.03 45.91 -15.14
N ARG A 392 -13.51 46.52 -16.24
CA ARG A 392 -12.80 46.53 -17.52
C ARG A 392 -11.47 47.29 -17.44
N LYS A 393 -11.48 48.47 -16.83
CA LYS A 393 -10.27 49.28 -16.59
C LYS A 393 -9.27 48.56 -15.69
N TRP A 394 -9.74 47.90 -14.65
CA TRP A 394 -8.89 47.07 -13.79
C TRP A 394 -8.23 45.91 -14.54
N ARG A 395 -8.97 45.20 -15.40
CA ARG A 395 -8.40 44.12 -16.23
C ARG A 395 -7.35 44.66 -17.21
N GLN A 396 -7.58 45.82 -17.81
CA GLN A 396 -6.60 46.47 -18.70
C GLN A 396 -5.33 46.86 -17.94
N PHE A 397 -5.49 47.42 -16.74
CA PHE A 397 -4.38 47.74 -15.85
C PHE A 397 -3.59 46.50 -15.45
N LEU A 398 -4.26 45.44 -14.96
CA LEU A 398 -3.60 44.17 -14.62
C LEU A 398 -2.89 43.56 -15.83
N LYS A 399 -3.49 43.61 -17.02
CA LYS A 399 -2.85 43.13 -18.25
C LYS A 399 -1.56 43.88 -18.54
N HIS A 400 -1.60 45.22 -18.52
CA HIS A 400 -0.40 46.04 -18.74
C HIS A 400 0.68 45.77 -17.69
N VAL A 401 0.31 45.72 -16.41
CA VAL A 401 1.21 45.35 -15.30
C VAL A 401 1.85 43.97 -15.52
N THR A 402 1.08 42.99 -16.01
CA THR A 402 1.56 41.63 -16.29
C THR A 402 2.50 41.60 -17.50
N ASP A 403 2.13 42.29 -18.58
CA ASP A 403 2.93 42.38 -19.81
C ASP A 403 4.28 43.06 -19.54
N GLU A 404 4.31 44.05 -18.65
CA GLU A 404 5.52 44.77 -18.20
C GLU A 404 6.25 44.08 -17.03
N ASN A 405 5.74 42.94 -16.55
CA ASN A 405 6.30 42.17 -15.44
C ASN A 405 6.53 43.02 -14.16
N MET A 406 5.64 43.99 -13.90
CA MET A 406 5.79 44.93 -12.80
C MET A 406 5.60 44.24 -11.44
N PRO A 407 6.48 44.47 -10.45
CA PRO A 407 6.31 43.90 -9.13
C PRO A 407 5.12 44.54 -8.41
N ILE A 408 4.45 43.76 -7.56
CA ILE A 408 3.26 44.20 -6.80
C ILE A 408 3.49 45.44 -5.92
N THR A 409 4.71 45.63 -5.44
CA THR A 409 5.12 46.84 -4.70
C THR A 409 5.03 48.09 -5.57
N HIS A 410 5.22 47.96 -6.89
CA HIS A 410 5.03 49.02 -7.87
C HIS A 410 3.54 49.29 -8.11
N ILE A 411 2.72 48.25 -8.21
CA ILE A 411 1.25 48.36 -8.30
C ILE A 411 0.69 49.14 -7.10
N ILE A 412 1.15 48.81 -5.90
CA ILE A 412 0.75 49.47 -4.66
C ILE A 412 1.15 50.96 -4.66
N LYS A 413 2.35 51.27 -5.17
CA LYS A 413 2.79 52.67 -5.34
C LYS A 413 1.90 53.43 -6.32
N ILE A 414 1.51 52.83 -7.44
CA ILE A 414 0.57 53.41 -8.40
C ILE A 414 -0.80 53.63 -7.75
N LEU A 415 -1.29 52.69 -6.94
CA LEU A 415 -2.60 52.84 -6.29
C LEU A 415 -2.62 53.95 -5.22
N PHE A 416 -1.51 54.12 -4.49
CA PHE A 416 -1.40 55.17 -3.48
C PHE A 416 -1.01 56.54 -4.03
N ASN A 417 -0.29 56.58 -5.15
CA ASN A 417 0.10 57.81 -5.83
C ASN A 417 0.08 57.61 -7.37
N PRO A 418 -1.12 57.62 -7.98
CA PRO A 418 -1.28 57.28 -9.39
C PRO A 418 -0.62 58.33 -10.30
N PRO A 419 0.26 57.92 -11.23
CA PRO A 419 0.73 58.76 -12.32
C PRO A 419 -0.43 59.27 -13.18
N ILE A 420 -0.19 60.31 -13.97
CA ILE A 420 -1.20 60.92 -14.87
C ILE A 420 -1.85 59.88 -15.79
N GLU A 421 -1.05 58.92 -16.26
CA GLU A 421 -1.48 57.79 -17.12
C GLU A 421 -2.53 56.88 -16.46
N TYR A 422 -2.57 56.84 -15.13
CA TYR A 422 -3.54 56.08 -14.34
C TYR A 422 -4.51 56.99 -13.57
N SER A 423 -4.75 58.19 -14.08
CA SER A 423 -5.65 59.18 -13.48
C SER A 423 -7.08 58.66 -13.24
N PHE A 424 -7.52 57.61 -13.96
CA PHE A 424 -8.81 56.96 -13.71
C PHE A 424 -8.93 56.30 -12.32
N ILE A 425 -7.80 56.08 -11.63
CA ILE A 425 -7.74 55.58 -10.24
C ILE A 425 -8.02 56.73 -9.24
N ILE A 426 -7.72 57.97 -9.62
CA ILE A 426 -7.92 59.17 -8.80
C ILE A 426 -9.43 59.36 -8.58
N GLY A 427 -9.86 59.40 -7.32
CA GLY A 427 -11.28 59.55 -6.95
C GLY A 427 -12.08 58.24 -6.80
N LYS A 428 -11.52 57.09 -7.20
CA LYS A 428 -12.13 55.75 -7.05
C LYS A 428 -11.26 54.78 -6.24
N ASN A 429 -10.42 55.33 -5.36
CA ASN A 429 -9.39 54.58 -4.63
C ASN A 429 -9.95 53.37 -3.87
N GLU A 430 -11.17 53.44 -3.35
CA GLU A 430 -11.81 52.34 -2.62
C GLU A 430 -12.12 51.11 -3.48
N ILE A 431 -12.53 51.30 -4.75
CA ILE A 431 -12.82 50.21 -5.68
C ILE A 431 -11.53 49.46 -6.04
N TYR A 432 -10.45 50.20 -6.28
CA TYR A 432 -9.17 49.59 -6.64
C TYR A 432 -8.42 49.00 -5.43
N ILE A 433 -8.61 49.56 -4.23
CA ILE A 433 -8.23 48.92 -2.95
C ILE A 433 -8.97 47.61 -2.76
N LYS A 434 -10.29 47.57 -3.02
CA LYS A 434 -11.07 46.33 -2.99
C LYS A 434 -10.49 45.29 -3.95
N PHE A 435 -10.24 45.65 -5.21
CA PHE A 435 -9.68 44.69 -6.15
C PHE A 435 -8.32 44.11 -5.71
N LEU A 436 -7.46 44.94 -5.11
CA LEU A 436 -6.18 44.46 -4.61
C LEU A 436 -6.34 43.56 -3.37
N LEU A 437 -7.27 43.90 -2.47
CA LEU A 437 -7.60 43.04 -1.32
C LEU A 437 -8.24 41.72 -1.77
N ASP A 438 -9.14 41.74 -2.76
CA ASP A 438 -9.72 40.53 -3.36
C ASP A 438 -8.63 39.66 -4.01
N TYR A 439 -7.64 40.28 -4.66
CA TYR A 439 -6.47 39.58 -5.20
C TYR A 439 -5.64 38.91 -4.08
N PHE A 440 -5.31 39.65 -3.02
CA PHE A 440 -4.59 39.07 -1.88
C PHE A 440 -5.40 37.97 -1.19
N HIS A 441 -6.71 38.16 -1.03
CA HIS A 441 -7.61 37.17 -0.44
C HIS A 441 -7.62 35.89 -1.28
N THR A 442 -7.72 36.02 -2.61
CA THR A 442 -7.67 34.89 -3.53
C THR A 442 -6.32 34.16 -3.44
N ASN A 443 -5.21 34.90 -3.42
CA ASN A 443 -3.88 34.29 -3.27
C ASN A 443 -3.70 33.59 -1.92
N PHE A 444 -4.22 34.16 -0.83
CA PHE A 444 -4.20 33.55 0.49
C PHE A 444 -4.96 32.21 0.49
N LEU A 445 -6.18 32.18 -0.05
CA LEU A 445 -6.95 30.95 -0.17
C LEU A 445 -6.27 29.92 -1.08
N SER A 446 -5.67 30.36 -2.19
CA SER A 446 -4.89 29.48 -3.08
C SER A 446 -3.65 28.91 -2.38
N PHE A 447 -2.99 29.67 -1.51
CA PHE A 447 -1.88 29.19 -0.71
C PHE A 447 -2.30 28.12 0.29
N GLU A 448 -3.34 28.40 1.08
CA GLU A 448 -3.88 27.46 2.05
C GLU A 448 -4.30 26.14 1.36
N ARG A 449 -4.95 26.23 0.21
CA ARG A 449 -5.27 25.07 -0.63
C ARG A 449 -4.03 24.33 -1.11
N ALA A 450 -3.00 25.05 -1.57
CA ALA A 450 -1.76 24.42 -2.04
C ALA A 450 -1.04 23.66 -0.91
N VAL A 451 -1.02 24.21 0.30
CA VAL A 451 -0.46 23.55 1.49
C VAL A 451 -1.22 22.26 1.80
N LEU A 452 -2.55 22.32 1.86
CA LEU A 452 -3.38 21.15 2.14
C LEU A 452 -3.29 20.08 1.05
N MET A 453 -3.24 20.50 -0.22
CA MET A 453 -2.99 19.58 -1.33
C MET A 453 -1.61 18.92 -1.24
N GLN A 454 -0.59 19.65 -0.78
CA GLN A 454 0.75 19.11 -0.59
C GLN A 454 0.82 18.13 0.57
N GLU A 455 0.19 18.43 1.71
CA GLU A 455 0.08 17.49 2.84
C GLU A 455 -0.65 16.21 2.39
N THR A 456 -1.75 16.38 1.67
CA THR A 456 -2.54 15.25 1.19
C THR A 456 -1.78 14.43 0.16
N LEU A 457 -1.02 15.08 -0.72
CA LEU A 457 -0.09 14.40 -1.64
C LEU A 457 0.93 13.56 -0.86
N GLN A 458 1.50 14.09 0.23
CA GLN A 458 2.44 13.33 1.06
C GLN A 458 1.76 12.12 1.72
N LYS A 459 0.54 12.28 2.23
CA LYS A 459 -0.25 11.15 2.77
C LYS A 459 -0.51 10.09 1.69
N LEU A 460 -0.86 10.49 0.47
CA LEU A 460 -1.03 9.56 -0.66
C LEU A 460 0.25 8.84 -1.06
N VAL A 461 1.41 9.53 -1.01
CA VAL A 461 2.73 8.93 -1.28
C VAL A 461 3.05 7.88 -0.21
N ASN A 462 2.88 8.22 1.07
CA ASN A 462 3.09 7.27 2.16
C ASN A 462 2.12 6.08 2.05
N MET A 463 0.86 6.33 1.71
CA MET A 463 -0.13 5.27 1.52
C MET A 463 0.23 4.37 0.33
N ASN A 464 0.75 4.93 -0.77
CA ASN A 464 1.21 4.15 -1.91
C ASN A 464 2.26 3.11 -1.52
N SER A 465 3.24 3.48 -0.69
CA SER A 465 4.27 2.52 -0.25
C SER A 465 3.70 1.39 0.59
N TYR A 466 2.76 1.66 1.51
CA TYR A 466 2.13 0.61 2.33
C TYR A 466 1.25 -0.32 1.50
N ILE A 467 0.50 0.24 0.54
CA ILE A 467 -0.32 -0.55 -0.39
C ILE A 467 0.59 -1.43 -1.22
N GLN A 468 1.62 -0.89 -1.85
CA GLN A 468 2.57 -1.67 -2.65
C GLN A 468 3.23 -2.78 -1.84
N ALA A 469 3.68 -2.51 -0.61
CA ALA A 469 4.23 -3.54 0.27
C ALA A 469 3.20 -4.64 0.60
N SER A 470 1.94 -4.28 0.82
CA SER A 470 0.85 -5.24 1.01
C SER A 470 0.59 -6.06 -0.26
N THR A 471 0.44 -5.39 -1.41
CA THR A 471 0.19 -6.03 -2.70
C THR A 471 1.32 -7.00 -3.06
N ASN A 472 2.58 -6.62 -2.88
CA ASN A 472 3.75 -7.48 -3.13
C ASN A 472 3.73 -8.76 -2.28
N ARG A 473 3.46 -8.64 -0.96
CA ARG A 473 3.31 -9.82 -0.08
C ARG A 473 2.21 -10.76 -0.56
N ILE A 474 1.09 -10.21 -1.00
CA ILE A 474 -0.05 -10.97 -1.48
C ILE A 474 0.26 -11.60 -2.84
N PHE A 475 0.92 -10.89 -3.75
CA PHE A 475 1.36 -11.41 -5.04
C PHE A 475 2.19 -12.66 -4.88
N HIS A 476 3.10 -12.69 -3.91
CA HIS A 476 3.93 -13.85 -3.68
C HIS A 476 3.09 -15.11 -3.42
N HIS A 477 2.19 -15.06 -2.42
CA HIS A 477 1.32 -16.17 -2.05
C HIS A 477 0.32 -16.53 -3.16
N PHE A 478 -0.27 -15.51 -3.80
CA PHE A 478 -1.22 -15.68 -4.90
C PHE A 478 -0.59 -16.37 -6.10
N SER A 479 0.57 -15.89 -6.55
CA SER A 479 1.28 -16.46 -7.70
C SER A 479 1.85 -17.84 -7.38
N PHE A 480 2.24 -18.12 -6.13
CA PHE A 480 2.74 -19.45 -5.73
C PHE A 480 1.74 -20.56 -6.09
N SER A 481 0.47 -20.42 -5.71
CA SER A 481 -0.57 -21.43 -6.00
C SER A 481 -0.78 -21.67 -7.50
N PHE A 482 -0.65 -20.61 -8.31
CA PHE A 482 -0.72 -20.72 -9.76
C PHE A 482 0.54 -21.39 -10.34
N LEU A 483 1.71 -20.91 -9.94
CA LEU A 483 3.01 -21.37 -10.42
C LEU A 483 3.26 -22.83 -10.03
N GLN A 484 2.84 -23.26 -8.85
CA GLN A 484 2.98 -24.64 -8.38
C GLN A 484 2.31 -25.65 -9.32
N LYS A 485 1.21 -25.26 -9.98
CA LYS A 485 0.51 -26.10 -10.96
C LYS A 485 1.16 -26.09 -12.34
N ASN A 486 1.96 -25.07 -12.65
CA ASN A 486 2.51 -24.83 -13.98
C ASN A 486 4.04 -25.04 -14.07
N ILE A 487 4.73 -25.18 -12.93
CA ILE A 487 6.17 -25.41 -12.85
C ILE A 487 6.42 -26.83 -12.37
N THR A 488 6.95 -27.67 -13.25
CA THR A 488 7.42 -29.03 -12.93
C THR A 488 8.94 -29.08 -12.79
N ASN A 489 9.65 -28.29 -13.60
CA ASN A 489 11.10 -28.21 -13.62
C ASN A 489 11.59 -26.75 -13.70
N LEU A 490 12.90 -26.54 -13.58
CA LEU A 490 13.52 -25.20 -13.58
C LEU A 490 13.23 -24.40 -14.87
N TYR A 491 13.14 -25.05 -16.03
CA TYR A 491 12.95 -24.38 -17.32
C TYR A 491 11.50 -23.93 -17.54
N ASP A 492 10.55 -24.41 -16.72
CA ASP A 492 9.16 -23.97 -16.77
C ASP A 492 8.95 -22.59 -16.10
N ILE A 493 9.93 -22.10 -15.33
CA ILE A 493 9.81 -20.82 -14.59
C ILE A 493 9.51 -19.67 -15.55
N GLU A 494 10.36 -19.45 -16.55
CA GLU A 494 10.22 -18.31 -17.46
C GLU A 494 8.87 -18.36 -18.22
N PRO A 495 8.47 -19.47 -18.87
CA PRO A 495 7.14 -19.62 -19.46
C PRO A 495 5.99 -19.38 -18.47
N ALA A 496 6.06 -19.94 -17.25
CA ALA A 496 4.99 -19.79 -16.26
C ALA A 496 4.86 -18.36 -15.74
N THR A 497 5.98 -17.65 -15.53
CA THR A 497 5.97 -16.23 -15.16
C THR A 497 5.40 -15.35 -16.27
N PHE A 498 5.67 -15.71 -17.53
CA PHE A 498 5.13 -15.00 -18.69
C PHE A 498 3.60 -15.20 -18.83
N LEU A 499 3.09 -16.40 -18.53
CA LEU A 499 1.65 -16.66 -18.49
C LEU A 499 0.89 -15.80 -17.49
N ILE A 500 1.51 -15.45 -16.36
CA ILE A 500 0.91 -14.55 -15.36
C ILE A 500 0.77 -13.13 -15.92
N THR A 501 1.81 -12.65 -16.60
CA THR A 501 1.91 -11.26 -17.05
C THR A 501 1.22 -11.02 -18.40
N LYS A 502 1.00 -12.05 -19.24
CA LYS A 502 0.33 -11.94 -20.56
C LYS A 502 0.82 -10.72 -21.38
N ASP A 503 2.14 -10.60 -21.55
CA ASP A 503 2.77 -9.49 -22.31
C ASP A 503 2.61 -8.08 -21.72
N ILE A 504 2.12 -7.95 -20.48
CA ILE A 504 2.00 -6.63 -19.82
C ILE A 504 3.34 -6.26 -19.22
N GLU A 505 3.76 -5.02 -19.47
CA GLU A 505 4.90 -4.43 -18.79
C GLU A 505 4.58 -4.23 -17.30
N VAL A 506 5.25 -5.02 -16.44
CA VAL A 506 5.10 -4.91 -14.99
C VAL A 506 6.38 -4.36 -14.36
N PRO A 507 6.30 -3.62 -13.24
CA PRO A 507 7.47 -3.11 -12.54
C PRO A 507 8.45 -4.23 -12.14
N PHE A 508 9.75 -3.94 -12.11
CA PHE A 508 10.78 -4.90 -11.71
C PHE A 508 10.55 -5.55 -10.34
N VAL A 509 10.01 -4.81 -9.38
CA VAL A 509 9.66 -5.36 -8.06
C VAL A 509 8.62 -6.49 -8.17
N VAL A 510 7.70 -6.40 -9.12
CA VAL A 510 6.66 -7.41 -9.35
C VAL A 510 7.26 -8.64 -10.02
N HIS A 511 8.14 -8.45 -11.01
CA HIS A 511 8.92 -9.53 -11.59
C HIS A 511 9.75 -10.26 -10.54
N PHE A 512 10.38 -9.53 -9.62
CA PHE A 512 11.09 -10.10 -8.50
C PHE A 512 10.17 -10.97 -7.62
N GLU A 513 9.02 -10.45 -7.20
CA GLU A 513 8.06 -11.20 -6.36
C GLU A 513 7.55 -12.49 -7.04
N ILE A 514 7.20 -12.43 -8.32
CA ILE A 514 6.78 -13.60 -9.12
C ILE A 514 7.93 -14.61 -9.21
N THR A 515 9.15 -14.13 -9.45
CA THR A 515 10.33 -14.99 -9.52
C THR A 515 10.58 -15.69 -8.18
N MET A 516 10.41 -14.99 -7.06
CA MET A 516 10.59 -15.59 -5.73
C MET A 516 9.56 -16.69 -5.50
N SER A 517 8.31 -16.46 -5.89
CA SER A 517 7.28 -17.49 -5.83
C SER A 517 7.61 -18.70 -6.71
N ALA A 518 8.09 -18.48 -7.93
CA ALA A 518 8.48 -19.55 -8.83
C ALA A 518 9.66 -20.37 -8.28
N LEU A 519 10.63 -19.72 -7.66
CA LEU A 519 11.74 -20.43 -7.00
C LEU A 519 11.26 -21.24 -5.79
N ASP A 520 10.23 -20.75 -5.09
CA ASP A 520 9.67 -21.44 -3.95
C ASP A 520 8.86 -22.70 -4.33
N THR A 521 8.37 -22.80 -5.57
CA THR A 521 7.68 -24.01 -6.06
C THR A 521 8.63 -25.16 -6.39
N ILE A 522 9.92 -24.89 -6.60
CA ILE A 522 10.91 -25.89 -7.00
C ILE A 522 11.35 -26.70 -5.80
N LYS A 523 11.31 -28.03 -5.95
CA LYS A 523 11.87 -28.97 -4.99
C LYS A 523 13.24 -29.43 -5.49
N VAL A 524 14.28 -29.18 -4.70
CA VAL A 524 15.64 -29.66 -5.01
C VAL A 524 15.98 -30.78 -4.03
N LEU A 525 16.29 -31.96 -4.56
CA LEU A 525 16.69 -33.09 -3.73
C LEU A 525 18.10 -32.88 -3.19
N ARG A 526 18.25 -33.01 -1.87
CA ARG A 526 19.57 -32.99 -1.23
C ARG A 526 20.26 -34.34 -1.44
N ASN A 527 21.51 -34.29 -1.91
CA ASN A 527 22.36 -35.47 -2.06
C ASN A 527 23.67 -35.31 -1.27
N LYS A 528 24.51 -36.34 -1.28
CA LYS A 528 25.80 -36.36 -0.57
C LYS A 528 26.82 -35.34 -1.10
N LEU A 529 26.73 -34.97 -2.37
CA LEU A 529 27.66 -34.00 -2.99
C LEU A 529 27.39 -32.58 -2.48
N ILE A 530 26.12 -32.24 -2.25
CA ILE A 530 25.73 -30.98 -1.59
C ILE A 530 26.35 -30.91 -0.20
N SER A 531 26.20 -31.96 0.62
CA SER A 531 26.79 -31.98 1.96
C SER A 531 28.31 -31.86 1.93
N LYS A 532 28.98 -32.52 0.97
CA LYS A 532 30.43 -32.39 0.80
C LYS A 532 30.84 -30.95 0.45
N ALA A 533 30.10 -30.28 -0.43
CA ALA A 533 30.36 -28.89 -0.79
C ALA A 533 30.17 -27.93 0.40
N GLU A 534 29.13 -28.17 1.19
CA GLU A 534 28.88 -27.45 2.44
C GLU A 534 30.03 -27.63 3.45
N ASP A 535 30.55 -28.85 3.61
CA ASP A 535 31.66 -29.15 4.53
C ASP A 535 32.99 -28.53 4.06
N GLU A 536 33.29 -28.56 2.75
CA GLU A 536 34.47 -27.90 2.18
C GLU A 536 34.41 -26.38 2.38
N PHE A 537 33.24 -25.76 2.25
CA PHE A 537 33.05 -24.33 2.49
C PHE A 537 33.23 -23.94 3.96
N GLU A 538 32.71 -24.75 4.89
CA GLU A 538 32.88 -24.54 6.32
C GLU A 538 34.36 -24.64 6.75
N TYR A 539 35.11 -25.54 6.11
CA TYR A 539 36.56 -25.65 6.30
C TYR A 539 37.30 -24.36 5.91
N GLU A 540 36.98 -23.78 4.75
CA GLU A 540 37.60 -22.51 4.31
C GLU A 540 37.26 -21.34 5.25
N LEU A 541 36.00 -21.25 5.70
CA LEU A 541 35.59 -20.24 6.68
C LEU A 541 36.33 -20.37 8.01
N THR A 542 36.52 -21.61 8.49
CA THR A 542 37.30 -21.88 9.70
C THR A 542 38.76 -21.47 9.52
N GLY A 543 39.34 -21.79 8.37
CA GLY A 543 40.69 -21.37 8.00
C GLY A 543 40.86 -19.84 7.98
N PHE A 544 39.87 -19.10 7.48
CA PHE A 544 39.84 -17.63 7.56
C PHE A 544 39.86 -17.13 9.01
N MET A 545 39.03 -17.70 9.88
CA MET A 545 38.96 -17.30 11.29
C MET A 545 40.26 -17.56 12.05
N GLU A 546 40.94 -18.66 11.73
CA GLU A 546 42.21 -19.04 12.36
C GLU A 546 43.39 -18.18 11.90
N ASN A 547 43.42 -17.78 10.62
CA ASN A 547 44.60 -17.21 9.98
C ASN A 547 44.49 -15.70 9.70
N GLU A 548 43.35 -15.23 9.19
CA GLU A 548 43.21 -13.86 8.68
C GLU A 548 42.46 -12.94 9.65
N TRP A 549 41.39 -13.43 10.30
CA TRP A 549 40.54 -12.63 11.19
C TRP A 549 41.31 -11.93 12.33
N LYS A 550 42.40 -12.55 12.81
CA LYS A 550 43.26 -12.01 13.87
C LYS A 550 43.82 -10.63 13.54
N ASN A 551 43.98 -10.30 12.26
CA ASN A 551 44.49 -9.01 11.80
C ASN A 551 43.43 -7.91 11.83
N TYR A 552 42.15 -8.28 11.79
CA TYR A 552 41.03 -7.34 11.67
C TYR A 552 40.22 -7.19 12.96
N LYS A 553 40.36 -8.11 13.92
CA LYS A 553 39.56 -8.07 15.17
C LYS A 553 39.67 -6.77 15.98
N ASN A 554 40.75 -6.00 15.79
CA ASN A 554 41.03 -4.75 16.49
C ASN A 554 40.63 -3.50 15.67
N GLU A 555 40.14 -3.68 14.45
CA GLU A 555 39.67 -2.58 13.61
C GLU A 555 38.48 -1.87 14.30
N PRO A 556 38.50 -0.53 14.43
CA PRO A 556 37.51 0.22 15.21
C PRO A 556 36.07 -0.04 14.79
N LEU A 557 35.83 -0.23 13.49
CA LEU A 557 34.51 -0.53 12.94
C LEU A 557 33.94 -1.82 13.55
N PHE A 558 34.75 -2.88 13.63
CA PHE A 558 34.30 -4.17 14.13
C PHE A 558 34.04 -4.11 15.63
N LEU A 559 34.90 -3.45 16.41
CA LEU A 559 34.70 -3.28 17.84
C LEU A 559 33.40 -2.54 18.15
N TYR A 560 33.07 -1.50 17.38
CA TYR A 560 31.87 -0.71 17.59
C TYR A 560 30.60 -1.36 17.04
N ARG A 561 30.71 -2.14 15.96
CA ARG A 561 29.54 -2.69 15.24
C ARG A 561 29.32 -4.19 15.43
N VAL A 562 30.14 -4.93 16.19
CA VAL A 562 30.06 -6.39 16.31
C VAL A 562 28.65 -6.90 16.61
N ARG A 563 27.91 -6.23 17.49
CA ARG A 563 26.53 -6.61 17.83
C ARG A 563 25.59 -6.50 16.64
N HIS A 564 25.73 -5.45 15.83
CA HIS A 564 24.93 -5.29 14.61
C HIS A 564 25.28 -6.34 13.56
N ILE A 565 26.57 -6.70 13.47
CA ILE A 565 27.04 -7.75 12.57
C ILE A 565 26.47 -9.11 12.98
N MET A 566 26.50 -9.43 14.28
CA MET A 566 25.90 -10.65 14.81
C MET A 566 24.38 -10.69 14.57
N ASN A 567 23.68 -9.58 14.75
CA ASN A 567 22.25 -9.48 14.45
C ASN A 567 21.95 -9.68 12.95
N ALA A 568 22.79 -9.16 12.05
CA ALA A 568 22.65 -9.43 10.62
C ALA A 568 22.92 -10.92 10.32
N SER A 569 23.93 -11.50 10.96
CA SER A 569 24.33 -12.91 10.79
C SER A 569 23.24 -13.88 11.25
N SER A 570 22.51 -13.55 12.32
CA SER A 570 21.43 -14.41 12.83
C SER A 570 20.27 -14.57 11.84
N ILE A 571 20.12 -13.66 10.86
CA ILE A 571 19.10 -13.80 9.81
C ILE A 571 19.41 -14.99 8.90
N LEU A 572 20.69 -15.24 8.60
CA LEU A 572 21.10 -16.37 7.77
C LEU A 572 20.81 -17.72 8.44
N ALA A 573 20.75 -17.77 9.78
CA ALA A 573 20.47 -18.97 10.59
C ALA A 573 19.21 -19.74 10.15
N HIS A 574 18.29 -19.08 9.44
CA HIS A 574 17.01 -19.64 9.05
C HIS A 574 16.94 -20.13 7.59
N ILE A 575 18.03 -20.03 6.82
CA ILE A 575 18.05 -20.44 5.40
C ILE A 575 17.67 -21.91 5.23
N LYS A 576 18.17 -22.79 6.10
CA LYS A 576 18.00 -24.24 5.99
C LYS A 576 16.55 -24.68 5.84
N ASP A 577 15.63 -24.04 6.58
CA ASP A 577 14.22 -24.45 6.67
C ASP A 577 13.31 -23.75 5.65
N CYS A 578 13.87 -22.88 4.81
CA CYS A 578 13.15 -22.08 3.84
C CYS A 578 13.27 -22.64 2.41
N SER A 579 12.30 -22.30 1.57
CA SER A 579 12.29 -22.50 0.12
C SER A 579 13.22 -21.49 -0.58
N TYR A 580 13.61 -21.72 -1.84
CA TYR A 580 14.72 -20.97 -2.48
C TYR A 580 14.46 -19.47 -2.71
N GLY A 581 13.24 -19.08 -3.07
CA GLY A 581 12.85 -17.67 -3.17
C GLY A 581 12.94 -16.99 -1.81
N LYS A 582 12.40 -17.62 -0.75
CA LYS A 582 12.55 -17.12 0.62
C LYS A 582 14.02 -17.06 1.07
N ARG A 583 14.85 -18.05 0.72
CA ARG A 583 16.30 -18.02 1.00
C ARG A 583 16.99 -16.84 0.30
N LEU A 584 16.65 -16.55 -0.95
CA LEU A 584 17.23 -15.39 -1.64
C LEU A 584 16.81 -14.08 -0.96
N ARG A 585 15.56 -13.93 -0.53
CA ARG A 585 15.13 -12.75 0.26
C ARG A 585 15.94 -12.58 1.55
N ILE A 586 16.19 -13.67 2.27
CA ILE A 586 17.01 -13.68 3.49
C ILE A 586 18.43 -13.21 3.16
N ILE A 587 19.01 -13.73 2.08
CA ILE A 587 20.36 -13.36 1.60
C ILE A 587 20.43 -11.87 1.24
N LEU A 588 19.48 -11.37 0.45
CA LEU A 588 19.44 -9.96 0.04
C LEU A 588 19.27 -9.04 1.26
N LYS A 589 18.37 -9.39 2.20
CA LYS A 589 18.21 -8.66 3.46
C LYS A 589 19.50 -8.64 4.29
N PHE A 590 20.19 -9.78 4.37
CA PHE A 590 21.49 -9.88 5.05
C PHE A 590 22.54 -8.94 4.43
N VAL A 591 22.65 -8.95 3.10
CA VAL A 591 23.58 -8.08 2.37
C VAL A 591 23.28 -6.61 2.60
N ASN A 592 22.00 -6.23 2.52
CA ASN A 592 21.57 -4.85 2.72
C ASN A 592 21.90 -4.37 4.15
N GLN A 593 21.67 -5.21 5.16
CA GLN A 593 22.04 -4.90 6.53
C GLN A 593 23.56 -4.74 6.70
N LEU A 594 24.37 -5.63 6.11
CA LEU A 594 25.83 -5.48 6.14
C LEU A 594 26.32 -4.22 5.43
N LYS A 595 25.74 -3.90 4.27
CA LYS A 595 26.04 -2.67 3.51
C LYS A 595 25.75 -1.42 4.35
N THR A 596 24.62 -1.43 5.05
CA THR A 596 24.23 -0.35 5.97
C THR A 596 25.19 -0.22 7.15
N ILE A 597 25.72 -1.33 7.68
CA ILE A 597 26.70 -1.34 8.77
C ILE A 597 28.06 -0.77 8.31
N LEU A 598 28.52 -1.14 7.11
CA LEU A 598 29.82 -0.69 6.59
C LEU A 598 29.85 0.79 6.25
N SER A 599 28.74 1.36 5.75
CA SER A 599 28.73 2.64 5.03
C SER A 599 29.62 2.64 3.79
N ILE A 600 29.48 3.65 2.92
CA ILE A 600 30.21 3.73 1.64
C ILE A 600 31.73 3.81 1.88
N GLU A 601 32.17 4.50 2.93
CA GLU A 601 33.59 4.75 3.22
C GLU A 601 34.36 3.49 3.62
N ASN A 602 33.69 2.50 4.23
CA ASN A 602 34.34 1.25 4.66
C ASN A 602 34.09 0.06 3.73
N MET A 603 33.55 0.28 2.51
CA MET A 603 33.37 -0.79 1.52
C MET A 603 34.62 -1.65 1.24
N PRO A 604 35.88 -1.16 1.35
CA PRO A 604 37.06 -2.03 1.26
C PRO A 604 37.10 -3.17 2.28
N LEU A 605 36.41 -3.03 3.42
CA LEU A 605 36.30 -4.06 4.46
C LEU A 605 35.18 -5.08 4.19
N TRP A 606 34.45 -4.96 3.07
CA TRP A 606 33.32 -5.83 2.71
C TRP A 606 33.67 -7.32 2.82
N LYS A 607 34.78 -7.75 2.19
CA LYS A 607 35.20 -9.15 2.17
C LYS A 607 35.33 -9.72 3.58
N VAL A 608 36.12 -9.05 4.43
CA VAL A 608 36.40 -9.50 5.81
C VAL A 608 35.12 -9.51 6.64
N LEU A 609 34.29 -8.47 6.52
CA LEU A 609 33.05 -8.39 7.27
C LEU A 609 32.07 -9.48 6.85
N PHE A 610 31.92 -9.70 5.55
CA PHE A 610 31.06 -10.72 4.99
C PHE A 610 31.48 -12.12 5.46
N GLN A 611 32.78 -12.44 5.38
CA GLN A 611 33.35 -13.71 5.84
C GLN A 611 33.05 -13.95 7.32
N TYR A 612 33.31 -12.95 8.16
CA TYR A 612 33.02 -13.02 9.59
C TYR A 612 31.52 -13.22 9.86
N ALA A 613 30.65 -12.46 9.18
CA ALA A 613 29.21 -12.55 9.36
C ALA A 613 28.63 -13.91 8.91
N VAL A 614 29.09 -14.45 7.79
CA VAL A 614 28.69 -15.79 7.32
C VAL A 614 29.19 -16.86 8.30
N PHE A 615 30.44 -16.78 8.79
CA PHE A 615 30.94 -17.69 9.82
C PHE A 615 30.07 -17.67 11.09
N MET A 616 29.73 -16.47 11.58
CA MET A 616 28.90 -16.28 12.78
C MET A 616 27.46 -16.76 12.62
N SER A 617 26.97 -16.95 11.39
CA SER A 617 25.66 -17.57 11.16
C SER A 617 25.62 -19.07 11.45
N SER A 618 26.80 -19.73 11.38
CA SER A 618 26.95 -21.19 11.48
C SER A 618 26.04 -21.97 10.51
N GLN A 619 25.71 -21.39 9.34
CA GLN A 619 24.90 -22.03 8.31
C GLN A 619 25.71 -22.36 7.06
N ARG A 620 26.11 -23.62 6.94
CA ARG A 620 26.78 -24.13 5.74
C ARG A 620 25.86 -24.13 4.50
N GLU A 621 24.54 -24.18 4.71
CA GLU A 621 23.51 -24.07 3.66
C GLU A 621 23.57 -22.78 2.83
N VAL A 622 24.22 -21.73 3.35
CA VAL A 622 24.46 -20.49 2.58
C VAL A 622 25.17 -20.82 1.27
N PHE A 623 26.14 -21.74 1.29
CA PHE A 623 26.93 -22.07 0.12
C PHE A 623 26.19 -22.94 -0.90
N SER A 624 25.49 -23.98 -0.46
CA SER A 624 24.69 -24.79 -1.39
C SER A 624 23.55 -23.97 -2.01
N THR A 625 22.95 -23.07 -1.23
CA THR A 625 21.96 -22.11 -1.75
C THR A 625 22.58 -21.18 -2.80
N PHE A 626 23.77 -20.65 -2.51
CA PHE A 626 24.52 -19.82 -3.46
C PHE A 626 24.79 -20.58 -4.78
N LEU A 627 25.34 -21.79 -4.71
CA LEU A 627 25.68 -22.58 -5.89
C LEU A 627 24.45 -22.82 -6.77
N TYR A 628 23.32 -23.18 -6.14
CA TYR A 628 22.08 -23.42 -6.86
C TYR A 628 21.61 -22.14 -7.58
N LEU A 629 21.47 -21.04 -6.83
CA LEU A 629 20.98 -19.79 -7.38
C LEU A 629 21.93 -19.28 -8.49
N HIS A 630 23.23 -19.26 -8.23
CA HIS A 630 24.24 -18.76 -9.17
C HIS A 630 24.18 -19.50 -10.52
N HIS A 631 24.24 -20.83 -10.51
CA HIS A 631 24.34 -21.61 -11.74
C HIS A 631 23.00 -21.76 -12.47
N PHE A 632 21.93 -22.02 -11.74
CA PHE A 632 20.63 -22.36 -12.33
C PHE A 632 19.74 -21.16 -12.54
N VAL A 633 19.76 -20.17 -11.65
CA VAL A 633 18.89 -18.99 -11.75
C VAL A 633 19.58 -17.86 -12.50
N PHE A 634 20.77 -17.46 -12.06
CA PHE A 634 21.45 -16.28 -12.60
C PHE A 634 22.21 -16.58 -13.90
N MET A 635 22.98 -17.66 -13.96
CA MET A 635 23.78 -17.98 -15.15
C MET A 635 22.94 -18.60 -16.28
N SER A 636 22.03 -19.53 -15.93
CA SER A 636 21.23 -20.26 -16.93
C SER A 636 20.01 -19.48 -17.38
N LEU A 637 19.12 -19.10 -16.45
CA LEU A 637 17.87 -18.41 -16.78
C LEU A 637 18.03 -16.89 -16.92
N LYS A 638 19.05 -16.30 -16.27
CA LYS A 638 19.31 -14.84 -16.28
C LYS A 638 18.11 -14.01 -15.80
N LEU A 639 17.39 -14.52 -14.80
CA LEU A 639 16.18 -13.88 -14.28
C LEU A 639 16.45 -12.52 -13.63
N ASP A 640 17.69 -12.26 -13.21
CA ASP A 640 18.13 -10.99 -12.64
C ASP A 640 18.00 -9.80 -13.58
N ARG A 641 18.00 -10.04 -14.88
CA ARG A 641 17.80 -8.99 -15.90
C ARG A 641 16.43 -8.31 -15.79
N LEU A 642 15.47 -8.99 -15.16
CA LEU A 642 14.10 -8.50 -14.93
C LEU A 642 13.94 -7.88 -13.55
N TRP A 643 15.02 -7.71 -12.78
CA TRP A 643 14.97 -7.12 -11.45
C TRP A 643 15.57 -5.71 -11.46
N ASP A 644 15.31 -4.94 -10.41
CA ASP A 644 15.85 -3.60 -10.29
C ASP A 644 17.36 -3.64 -9.99
N ASN A 645 18.03 -2.52 -10.28
CA ASN A 645 19.48 -2.40 -10.11
C ASN A 645 19.93 -2.58 -8.65
N GLU A 646 19.12 -2.22 -7.67
CA GLU A 646 19.49 -2.36 -6.26
C GLU A 646 19.55 -3.85 -5.88
N THR A 647 18.52 -4.60 -6.24
CA THR A 647 18.48 -6.06 -6.04
C THR A 647 19.64 -6.76 -6.76
N GLN A 648 19.94 -6.38 -8.01
CA GLN A 648 21.08 -6.93 -8.76
C GLN A 648 22.43 -6.60 -8.08
N ASN A 649 22.58 -5.38 -7.55
CA ASN A 649 23.78 -4.96 -6.84
C ASN A 649 23.96 -5.73 -5.53
N GLU A 650 22.88 -5.95 -4.79
CA GLU A 650 22.90 -6.76 -3.56
C GLU A 650 23.31 -8.21 -3.85
N TRP A 651 22.75 -8.83 -4.88
CA TRP A 651 23.19 -10.16 -5.32
C TRP A 651 24.66 -10.17 -5.74
N SER A 652 25.11 -9.14 -6.46
CA SER A 652 26.51 -9.02 -6.90
C SER A 652 27.48 -8.93 -5.73
N LEU A 653 27.12 -8.18 -4.68
CA LEU A 653 27.90 -8.09 -3.44
C LEU A 653 27.95 -9.43 -2.68
N PHE A 654 26.83 -10.15 -2.62
CA PHE A 654 26.78 -11.49 -2.05
C PHE A 654 27.68 -12.46 -2.82
N ASN A 655 27.54 -12.48 -4.15
CA ASN A 655 28.32 -13.30 -5.06
C ASN A 655 29.82 -13.04 -4.89
N ALA A 656 30.24 -11.77 -4.87
CA ALA A 656 31.62 -11.39 -4.62
C ALA A 656 32.12 -11.86 -3.24
N GLY A 657 31.28 -11.74 -2.20
CA GLY A 657 31.59 -12.21 -0.85
C GLY A 657 31.81 -13.73 -0.78
N ILE A 658 30.96 -14.53 -1.43
CA ILE A 658 31.10 -15.99 -1.46
C ILE A 658 32.34 -16.43 -2.23
N TRP A 659 32.59 -15.89 -3.43
CA TRP A 659 33.80 -16.22 -4.18
C TRP A 659 35.07 -15.83 -3.43
N ALA A 660 35.03 -14.73 -2.68
CA ALA A 660 36.16 -14.29 -1.88
C ALA A 660 36.52 -15.24 -0.72
N ILE A 661 35.56 -16.03 -0.21
CA ILE A 661 35.82 -17.09 0.78
C ILE A 661 36.65 -18.20 0.16
N ILE A 662 36.25 -18.69 -1.01
CA ILE A 662 36.86 -19.88 -1.64
C ILE A 662 38.02 -19.55 -2.58
N GLN A 663 38.33 -18.26 -2.78
CA GLN A 663 39.37 -17.79 -3.69
C GLN A 663 40.75 -18.37 -3.36
N ASN A 664 41.05 -18.57 -2.07
CA ASN A 664 42.34 -19.08 -1.62
C ASN A 664 42.52 -20.58 -1.93
N ASN A 665 41.43 -21.32 -2.15
CA ASN A 665 41.44 -22.72 -2.55
C ASN A 665 41.16 -22.86 -4.04
N ILE A 666 42.22 -22.81 -4.85
CA ILE A 666 42.14 -22.87 -6.33
C ILE A 666 41.36 -24.08 -6.82
N LYS A 667 41.53 -25.25 -6.17
CA LYS A 667 40.82 -26.48 -6.57
C LYS A 667 39.31 -26.33 -6.36
N MET A 668 38.91 -25.83 -5.20
CA MET A 668 37.52 -25.56 -4.87
C MET A 668 36.90 -24.55 -5.83
N ASN A 669 37.60 -23.44 -6.08
CA ASN A 669 37.16 -22.39 -6.99
C ASN A 669 36.96 -22.90 -8.42
N LEU A 670 37.94 -23.63 -8.98
CA LEU A 670 37.82 -24.23 -10.31
C LEU A 670 36.70 -25.26 -10.39
N PHE A 671 36.48 -26.04 -9.33
CA PHE A 671 35.43 -27.06 -9.32
C PHE A 671 34.03 -26.42 -9.31
N TYR A 672 33.77 -25.51 -8.36
CA TYR A 672 32.43 -24.93 -8.16
C TYR A 672 32.07 -23.79 -9.11
N SER A 673 33.03 -23.25 -9.88
CA SER A 673 32.74 -22.28 -10.95
C SER A 673 32.21 -22.93 -12.24
N SER A 674 32.33 -24.25 -12.39
CA SER A 674 31.78 -24.98 -13.54
C SER A 674 30.31 -25.32 -13.35
N LYS A 675 29.48 -24.96 -14.35
CA LYS A 675 28.06 -25.33 -14.41
C LYS A 675 27.85 -26.85 -14.48
N GLU A 676 28.68 -27.56 -15.23
CA GLU A 676 28.60 -29.03 -15.35
C GLU A 676 28.78 -29.72 -13.99
N ASN A 677 29.73 -29.23 -13.19
CA ASN A 677 29.94 -29.73 -11.83
C ASN A 677 28.75 -29.38 -10.92
N ALA A 678 28.15 -28.20 -11.08
CA ALA A 678 26.93 -27.84 -10.36
C ALA A 678 25.74 -28.76 -10.72
N GLU A 679 25.57 -29.11 -11.99
CA GLU A 679 24.56 -30.10 -12.44
C GLU A 679 24.80 -31.48 -11.83
N HIS A 680 26.05 -31.91 -11.67
CA HIS A 680 26.36 -33.14 -10.95
C HIS A 680 26.04 -33.05 -9.44
N ILE A 681 26.20 -31.87 -8.82
CA ILE A 681 25.87 -31.64 -7.41
C ILE A 681 24.36 -31.61 -7.21
N PHE A 682 23.58 -31.06 -8.14
CA PHE A 682 22.14 -30.91 -8.03
C PHE A 682 21.41 -31.87 -9.00
N LEU A 683 20.95 -33.00 -8.49
CA LEU A 683 20.06 -33.88 -9.24
C LEU A 683 18.66 -33.24 -9.26
N HIS A 684 18.19 -32.87 -10.45
CA HIS A 684 16.80 -32.48 -10.67
C HIS A 684 15.94 -33.74 -10.85
N GLU A 685 14.75 -33.76 -10.24
CA GLU A 685 13.70 -34.74 -10.59
C GLU A 685 13.16 -34.48 -12.00
#